data_AF-A0A316KHJ9-F1
#
_entry.id   AF-A0A316KHJ9-F1
#
_cell.length_a   1.000
_cell.length_b   1.000
_cell.length_c   1.000
_cell.angle_alpha   90.00
_cell.angle_beta   90.00
_cell.angle_gamma   90.00
#
_symmetry.space_group_name_H-M   'P 1'
#
loop_
_entity.id
_entity.type
_entity.pdbx_description
1 polymer ?
#
loop_
_entity_poly.entity_id
_entity_poly.type
_entity_poly.pdbx_seq_one_letter_code
_entity_poly.pdbx_strand_id
1 'polypeptide(L)'
;MGCWMTFLMLSAGASAQFVLPDIRFVASDVQQFGFDDARIQQWEGNYEVLTFKDSLKQRIPYKSMLRGSVDHVNLVLDKPIDSLSHLTFEVGDSNVVLNFTRLSPDTLELELPVSDSDYLLKVYYKGELETALNVINYDELTYKVKVIPLSGNVEIDSLRHYLNRVYAQAGISLDLSLDDRYKLNSEIDSVFANPSKNHERYTQQMIEVRDDYFDLYGVEKGTYYVFIVADFVASDVEGYMVRNKGVGFVKRKAQDLYYEIAHQLGFGIGQFNDLWKDEGPTRGSTMNLMDVKGTHLTHEQWIMIRANGEMVAYYDEFEDVRANNGIIAYYLWEENADGTIKVKNDNIRGAVRRPYKRNTYSLYLGIDNFLFYQLFNIGPFPICLLHLLGFVILAVSSSWVRRRIVRRVGFIKKRRIFRFLTRCTSFIAHAALYWLLFLLINEGYYLFEVHNGPIESLEGKSMFRAERDIFNNQNLRRKAESKIGSEVLIKKSNGQWVLEKRKPVLYFTVRKKNGKRTLRFKEDSDNLYLPTLNFRRKVQTHYFVYRYLDENDEITEERVFNHVGIDITDKLELEDPEERIVLFVNGYRPTSLGGSFEDNFSDIQNNGLEFNNSSNVIHTDDRYEYWRPYREIDLKFAKRLNATAKYYADGHHSVATSNHETLIDFTQHSIKYPKRCRNPRRHVCKHQKKGAKWLGLQRKIDTYTTQPLEPNVKGFNERRENGRIAGRNLLQLLNEIPSKSDNDTLFIVAHSMGYAYALGIIDEMRGKINFGGFYIIAAENAESGEVDENEWEEIWQFGSDFEAHKKSAPCLLDGIAPQTKAAGLSPRNRVYIPEQYYKRMGFFDSHFIGHYTWIFDIPKNESGYIEQR
;
A
#
# COMPACT_ATOMS: atom_id res chain seq x y z
N MET A 1 77.38 14.90 8.53
CA MET A 1 77.91 15.84 7.53
C MET A 1 77.27 15.53 6.19
N GLY A 2 76.57 16.50 5.61
CA GLY A 2 76.23 16.56 4.17
C GLY A 2 75.04 15.70 3.70
N CYS A 3 74.19 16.06 2.73
CA CYS A 3 73.31 17.20 2.44
C CYS A 3 72.48 16.77 1.18
N TRP A 4 71.31 17.39 0.94
CA TRP A 4 70.44 17.43 -0.28
C TRP A 4 69.40 16.29 -0.52
N MET A 5 68.07 16.53 -0.44
CA MET A 5 67.11 17.21 -1.37
C MET A 5 66.72 16.32 -2.57
N THR A 6 65.49 16.11 -3.09
CA THR A 6 64.10 16.64 -3.00
C THR A 6 63.24 15.62 -3.83
N PHE A 7 61.98 15.25 -3.60
CA PHE A 7 60.73 15.96 -3.94
C PHE A 7 59.55 15.01 -3.59
N LEU A 8 58.62 15.45 -2.75
CA LEU A 8 57.28 14.85 -2.64
C LEU A 8 56.31 16.01 -2.43
N MET A 9 55.53 16.32 -3.46
CA MET A 9 54.51 17.36 -3.41
C MET A 9 53.38 16.94 -2.47
N LEU A 10 53.17 17.78 -1.47
CA LEU A 10 51.93 17.92 -0.72
C LEU A 10 50.80 18.36 -1.66
N SER A 11 49.68 17.65 -1.64
CA SER A 11 48.37 18.26 -1.88
C SER A 11 47.49 17.96 -0.67
N ALA A 12 47.64 18.79 0.36
CA ALA A 12 46.61 18.95 1.37
C ALA A 12 45.46 19.70 0.69
N GLY A 13 44.38 19.00 0.37
CA GLY A 13 43.13 19.64 -0.01
C GLY A 13 42.63 20.46 1.17
N ALA A 14 42.58 21.78 1.01
CA ALA A 14 41.96 22.67 1.99
C ALA A 14 40.47 22.31 2.10
N SER A 15 40.05 21.82 3.26
CA SER A 15 38.66 21.79 3.65
C SER A 15 38.18 23.25 3.76
N ALA A 16 37.20 23.65 2.95
CA ALA A 16 36.51 24.92 3.16
C ALA A 16 35.85 24.86 4.55
N GLN A 17 36.33 25.68 5.48
CA GLN A 17 35.83 25.74 6.85
C GLN A 17 34.55 26.59 6.85
N PHE A 18 33.42 25.99 7.22
CA PHE A 18 32.17 26.72 7.46
C PHE A 18 32.34 27.54 8.75
N VAL A 19 32.50 28.85 8.65
CA VAL A 19 32.60 29.76 9.79
C VAL A 19 31.24 30.42 9.97
N LEU A 20 30.63 30.31 11.16
CA LEU A 20 29.42 31.07 11.53
C LEU A 20 29.75 32.58 11.56
N PRO A 21 28.96 33.47 10.91
CA PRO A 21 29.25 34.91 10.84
C PRO A 21 28.59 35.76 11.95
N ASP A 22 29.15 36.97 12.14
CA ASP A 22 28.88 37.97 13.19
C ASP A 22 27.41 38.49 13.25
N ILE A 23 26.53 38.10 12.31
CA ILE A 23 25.09 38.43 12.26
C ILE A 23 24.28 37.20 11.83
N ARG A 24 23.23 36.84 12.56
CA ARG A 24 22.39 35.66 12.26
C ARG A 24 20.92 35.83 12.62
N PHE A 25 20.05 35.12 11.92
CA PHE A 25 18.65 35.00 12.28
C PHE A 25 18.43 33.90 13.34
N VAL A 26 17.52 34.15 14.27
CA VAL A 26 16.99 33.17 15.23
C VAL A 26 15.48 33.33 15.36
N ALA A 27 14.81 32.30 15.88
CA ALA A 27 13.40 32.32 16.22
C ALA A 27 13.04 33.50 17.14
N SER A 28 11.91 34.17 16.89
CA SER A 28 11.31 35.14 17.82
C SER A 28 10.32 34.44 18.76
N ASP A 29 10.18 34.96 19.98
CA ASP A 29 9.23 34.47 20.99
C ASP A 29 7.77 34.82 20.63
N VAL A 30 7.55 35.84 19.79
CA VAL A 30 6.21 36.24 19.31
C VAL A 30 5.88 35.69 17.93
N GLN A 31 6.74 34.85 17.37
CA GLN A 31 6.48 34.27 16.05
C GLN A 31 5.23 33.37 16.09
N GLN A 32 4.46 33.37 15.02
CA GLN A 32 3.27 32.53 14.88
C GLN A 32 3.55 31.24 14.12
N PHE A 33 4.52 31.28 13.21
CA PHE A 33 4.83 30.18 12.30
C PHE A 33 6.26 29.65 12.51
N GLY A 34 6.74 28.80 11.61
CA GLY A 34 7.94 27.98 11.80
C GLY A 34 9.23 28.72 11.46
N PHE A 35 10.29 28.44 12.21
CA PHE A 35 11.66 28.87 11.93
C PHE A 35 12.58 27.65 12.06
N ASP A 36 13.37 27.40 11.02
CA ASP A 36 14.28 26.25 10.91
C ASP A 36 15.68 26.71 10.51
N ASP A 37 16.67 26.39 11.34
CA ASP A 37 18.06 26.79 11.14
C ASP A 37 19.00 25.58 11.04
N ALA A 38 20.05 25.76 10.23
CA ALA A 38 20.98 24.70 9.87
C ALA A 38 22.00 24.35 10.98
N ARG A 39 21.52 24.04 12.20
CA ARG A 39 22.35 23.71 13.37
C ARG A 39 22.72 22.23 13.44
N ILE A 40 21.90 21.35 12.89
CA ILE A 40 22.10 19.90 12.97
C ILE A 40 22.95 19.44 11.79
N GLN A 41 24.13 18.89 12.08
CA GLN A 41 25.12 18.50 11.07
C GLN A 41 24.56 17.50 10.06
N GLN A 42 23.69 16.59 10.50
CA GLN A 42 23.06 15.55 9.68
C GLN A 42 22.08 16.12 8.64
N TRP A 43 21.53 17.32 8.85
CA TRP A 43 20.54 17.94 7.95
C TRP A 43 21.15 19.00 7.03
N GLU A 44 22.47 19.17 7.09
CA GLU A 44 23.22 20.20 6.36
C GLU A 44 23.00 20.20 4.84
N GLY A 45 22.65 19.06 4.26
CA GLY A 45 22.35 18.92 2.83
C GLY A 45 21.02 19.54 2.39
N ASN A 46 20.13 19.83 3.33
CA ASN A 46 18.77 20.32 3.06
C ASN A 46 18.67 21.84 2.94
N TYR A 47 19.76 22.56 3.25
CA TYR A 47 19.79 24.02 3.26
C TYR A 47 20.55 24.57 2.06
N GLU A 48 20.02 25.65 1.49
CA GLU A 48 20.72 26.41 0.46
C GLU A 48 22.05 26.99 1.01
N VAL A 49 23.10 26.94 0.19
CA VAL A 49 24.41 27.48 0.53
C VAL A 49 24.68 28.69 -0.35
N LEU A 50 24.81 29.86 0.26
CA LEU A 50 25.25 31.09 -0.41
C LEU A 50 26.73 31.36 -0.11
N THR A 51 27.39 32.01 -1.08
CA THR A 51 28.79 32.43 -0.94
C THR A 51 28.84 33.92 -0.62
N PHE A 52 29.55 34.26 0.45
CA PHE A 52 29.74 35.59 1.01
C PHE A 52 31.23 35.95 0.95
N LYS A 53 31.55 37.24 0.80
CA LYS A 53 32.94 37.77 0.82
C LYS A 53 33.90 36.92 -0.06
N ASP A 54 33.45 36.62 -1.28
CA ASP A 54 34.13 35.87 -2.34
C ASP A 54 34.63 34.45 -2.01
N SER A 55 34.42 33.94 -0.79
CA SER A 55 35.00 32.66 -0.37
C SER A 55 34.30 31.96 0.80
N LEU A 56 33.54 32.67 1.62
CA LEU A 56 32.84 32.12 2.78
C LEU A 56 31.52 31.49 2.33
N LYS A 57 31.22 30.28 2.80
CA LYS A 57 29.96 29.59 2.51
C LYS A 57 29.12 29.53 3.77
N GLN A 58 27.88 30.01 3.70
CA GLN A 58 26.92 29.93 4.79
C GLN A 58 25.63 29.25 4.32
N ARG A 59 25.07 28.43 5.21
CA ARG A 59 23.75 27.82 5.04
C ARG A 59 22.66 28.77 5.48
N ILE A 60 21.64 28.90 4.65
CA ILE A 60 20.57 29.88 4.85
C ILE A 60 19.40 29.24 5.62
N PRO A 61 18.96 29.83 6.75
CA PRO A 61 17.79 29.36 7.48
C PRO A 61 16.49 29.61 6.71
N TYR A 62 15.43 28.92 7.13
CA TYR A 62 14.07 29.05 6.60
C TYR A 62 13.11 29.59 7.64
N LYS A 63 12.19 30.44 7.19
CA LYS A 63 11.04 30.93 7.94
C LYS A 63 9.78 30.65 7.13
N SER A 64 8.75 30.12 7.75
CA SER A 64 7.43 30.03 7.14
C SER A 64 6.50 31.15 7.63
N MET A 65 5.52 31.49 6.81
CA MET A 65 4.39 32.36 7.16
C MET A 65 3.21 32.08 6.22
N LEU A 66 2.02 32.60 6.53
CA LEU A 66 0.87 32.54 5.61
C LEU A 66 0.93 33.68 4.59
N ARG A 67 0.43 33.44 3.37
CA ARG A 67 0.26 34.49 2.37
C ARG A 67 -0.58 35.64 2.92
N GLY A 68 -0.13 36.87 2.68
CA GLY A 68 -0.82 38.06 3.17
C GLY A 68 -0.74 38.29 4.69
N SER A 69 0.01 37.47 5.44
CA SER A 69 0.20 37.63 6.88
C SER A 69 1.49 38.39 7.22
N VAL A 70 1.67 38.69 8.51
CA VAL A 70 2.90 39.25 9.09
C VAL A 70 3.43 38.27 10.12
N ASP A 71 4.75 38.09 10.17
CA ASP A 71 5.40 37.32 11.24
C ASP A 71 6.77 37.92 11.59
N HIS A 72 7.40 37.40 12.65
CA HIS A 72 8.60 37.99 13.24
C HIS A 72 9.78 37.03 13.27
N VAL A 73 10.99 37.60 13.19
CA VAL A 73 12.27 36.92 13.40
C VAL A 73 13.22 37.81 14.18
N ASN A 74 14.13 37.20 14.93
CA ASN A 74 15.17 37.94 15.64
C ASN A 74 16.47 37.94 14.83
N LEU A 75 17.07 39.11 14.66
CA LEU A 75 18.41 39.31 14.11
C LEU A 75 19.38 39.54 15.26
N VAL A 76 20.27 38.58 15.50
CA VAL A 76 21.29 38.61 16.55
C VAL A 76 22.63 39.02 15.96
N LEU A 77 23.30 39.95 16.64
CA LEU A 77 24.55 40.59 16.26
C LEU A 77 25.63 40.19 17.29
N ASP A 78 26.68 39.48 16.88
CA ASP A 78 27.75 39.03 17.79
C ASP A 78 28.59 40.21 18.32
N LYS A 79 28.51 41.37 17.66
CA LYS A 79 29.08 42.65 18.13
C LYS A 79 28.02 43.75 18.04
N PRO A 80 27.93 44.66 19.02
CA PRO A 80 27.06 45.82 18.92
C PRO A 80 27.42 46.64 17.68
N ILE A 81 26.42 46.95 16.86
CA ILE A 81 26.59 47.85 15.72
C ILE A 81 26.64 49.31 16.18
N ASP A 82 27.58 50.07 15.62
CA ASP A 82 27.77 51.49 15.98
C ASP A 82 26.58 52.37 15.57
N SER A 83 25.86 51.96 14.52
CA SER A 83 24.63 52.62 14.05
C SER A 83 23.73 51.67 13.27
N LEU A 84 22.42 51.74 13.52
CA LEU A 84 21.38 51.03 12.77
C LEU A 84 21.28 51.50 11.31
N SER A 85 21.71 52.73 11.01
CA SER A 85 21.72 53.28 9.64
C SER A 85 22.69 52.56 8.69
N HIS A 86 23.54 51.67 9.22
CA HIS A 86 24.46 50.86 8.43
C HIS A 86 23.90 49.49 8.05
N LEU A 87 22.72 49.12 8.57
CA LEU A 87 22.00 47.92 8.17
C LEU A 87 21.05 48.28 7.02
N THR A 88 21.12 47.52 5.93
CA THR A 88 20.16 47.59 4.82
C THR A 88 19.61 46.21 4.52
N PHE A 89 18.33 46.16 4.15
CA PHE A 89 17.60 44.94 3.87
C PHE A 89 17.18 44.93 2.41
N GLU A 90 17.39 43.82 1.72
CA GLU A 90 17.01 43.65 0.32
C GLU A 90 16.11 42.43 0.15
N VAL A 91 15.07 42.59 -0.68
CA VAL A 91 14.22 41.51 -1.18
C VAL A 91 14.23 41.59 -2.71
N GLY A 92 14.66 40.50 -3.36
CA GLY A 92 14.97 40.53 -4.80
C GLY A 92 16.17 41.44 -5.09
N ASP A 93 15.95 42.45 -5.93
CA ASP A 93 16.93 43.51 -6.26
C ASP A 93 16.49 44.89 -5.72
N SER A 94 15.59 44.92 -4.73
CA SER A 94 15.02 46.14 -4.17
C SER A 94 15.30 46.27 -2.68
N ASN A 95 15.74 47.45 -2.27
CA ASN A 95 15.85 47.81 -0.85
C ASN A 95 14.47 47.90 -0.22
N VAL A 96 14.30 47.27 0.95
CA VAL A 96 13.08 47.29 1.75
C VAL A 96 13.36 47.90 3.12
N VAL A 97 12.38 48.64 3.64
CA VAL A 97 12.41 49.18 5.00
C VAL A 97 11.59 48.24 5.88
N LEU A 98 12.24 47.64 6.87
CA LEU A 98 11.59 46.74 7.83
C LEU A 98 11.29 47.49 9.13
N ASN A 99 10.11 47.23 9.71
CA ASN A 99 9.85 47.62 11.08
C ASN A 99 10.68 46.72 12.01
N PHE A 100 11.25 47.30 13.07
CA PHE A 100 11.97 46.52 14.06
C PHE A 100 11.83 47.08 15.47
N THR A 101 11.89 46.20 16.44
CA THR A 101 11.97 46.51 17.87
C THR A 101 13.32 46.06 18.40
N ARG A 102 14.03 46.95 19.10
CA ARG A 102 15.31 46.58 19.73
C ARG A 102 15.06 45.89 21.06
N LEU A 103 15.29 44.57 21.13
CA LEU A 103 15.12 43.78 22.35
C LEU A 103 16.31 43.94 23.30
N SER A 104 17.52 44.07 22.74
CA SER A 104 18.78 44.23 23.49
C SER A 104 19.83 44.98 22.65
N PRO A 105 21.02 45.29 23.20
CA PRO A 105 22.09 45.91 22.42
C PRO A 105 22.51 45.13 21.17
N ASP A 106 22.34 43.81 21.20
CA ASP A 106 22.78 42.81 20.23
C ASP A 106 21.62 42.09 19.51
N THR A 107 20.35 42.33 19.84
CA THR A 107 19.21 41.65 19.21
C THR A 107 18.12 42.62 18.75
N LEU A 108 17.72 42.48 17.49
CA LEU A 108 16.61 43.20 16.87
C LEU A 108 15.50 42.21 16.51
N GLU A 109 14.27 42.47 16.93
CA GLU A 109 13.09 41.76 16.42
C GLU A 109 12.61 42.47 15.16
N LEU A 110 12.59 41.75 14.04
CA LEU A 110 12.21 42.26 12.72
C LEU A 110 10.82 41.77 12.36
N GLU A 111 9.97 42.70 11.90
CA GLU A 111 8.69 42.40 11.25
C GLU A 111 8.95 42.08 9.78
N LEU A 112 8.57 40.89 9.33
CA LEU A 112 8.79 40.46 7.95
C LEU A 112 7.74 41.08 7.01
N PRO A 113 8.14 41.44 5.77
CA PRO A 113 7.22 42.05 4.82
C PRO A 113 6.13 41.07 4.37
N VAL A 114 4.91 41.59 4.25
CA VAL A 114 3.77 40.87 3.69
C VAL A 114 4.04 40.55 2.22
N SER A 115 3.86 39.27 1.83
CA SER A 115 4.03 38.82 0.45
C SER A 115 3.09 37.66 0.12
N ASP A 116 2.72 37.54 -1.15
CA ASP A 116 2.01 36.38 -1.70
C ASP A 116 2.97 35.34 -2.31
N SER A 117 4.25 35.68 -2.44
CA SER A 117 5.29 34.84 -3.05
C SER A 117 6.50 34.68 -2.13
N ASP A 118 7.15 33.53 -2.20
CA ASP A 118 8.40 33.26 -1.48
C ASP A 118 9.48 34.28 -1.83
N TYR A 119 10.33 34.61 -0.87
CA TYR A 119 11.39 35.58 -1.07
C TYR A 119 12.64 35.31 -0.22
N LEU A 120 13.78 35.76 -0.71
CA LEU A 120 15.05 35.77 0.01
C LEU A 120 15.28 37.17 0.60
N LEU A 121 15.29 37.26 1.92
CA LEU A 121 15.66 38.48 2.63
C LEU A 121 17.17 38.50 2.84
N LYS A 122 17.86 39.47 2.24
CA LYS A 122 19.30 39.68 2.39
C LYS A 122 19.58 40.82 3.36
N VAL A 123 20.58 40.65 4.22
CA VAL A 123 21.02 41.65 5.20
C VAL A 123 22.42 42.12 4.86
N TYR A 124 22.58 43.42 4.67
CA TYR A 124 23.85 44.06 4.42
C TYR A 124 24.26 44.92 5.61
N TYR A 125 25.54 44.88 5.96
CA TYR A 125 26.14 45.76 6.95
C TYR A 125 27.29 46.54 6.30
N LYS A 126 27.22 47.88 6.35
CA LYS A 126 28.22 48.77 5.70
C LYS A 126 28.44 48.45 4.21
N GLY A 127 27.40 47.97 3.52
CA GLY A 127 27.43 47.63 2.08
C GLY A 127 27.93 46.21 1.77
N GLU A 128 28.33 45.41 2.77
CA GLU A 128 28.70 44.01 2.59
C GLU A 128 27.53 43.09 2.97
N LEU A 129 27.26 42.06 2.14
CA LEU A 129 26.27 41.04 2.46
C LEU A 129 26.78 40.19 3.62
N GLU A 130 26.03 40.14 4.72
CA GLU A 130 26.42 39.42 5.95
C GLU A 130 25.61 38.14 6.16
N THR A 131 24.30 38.16 5.87
CA THR A 131 23.46 36.97 6.02
C THR A 131 22.20 37.07 5.16
N ALA A 132 21.43 35.99 5.09
CA ALA A 132 20.14 35.95 4.42
C ALA A 132 19.17 35.00 5.12
N LEU A 133 17.88 35.11 4.78
CA LEU A 133 16.79 34.27 5.28
C LEU A 133 15.85 33.92 4.11
N ASN A 134 15.57 32.62 3.94
CA ASN A 134 14.54 32.16 3.02
C ASN A 134 13.18 32.25 3.71
N VAL A 135 12.26 33.06 3.17
CA VAL A 135 10.89 33.19 3.67
C VAL A 135 9.92 32.52 2.71
N ILE A 136 9.20 31.51 3.21
CA ILE A 136 8.28 30.68 2.45
C ILE A 136 6.84 31.03 2.85
N ASN A 137 6.03 31.42 1.86
CA ASN A 137 4.66 31.89 2.05
C ASN A 137 3.66 30.79 1.64
N TYR A 138 2.96 30.24 2.63
CA TYR A 138 2.00 29.16 2.45
C TYR A 138 0.54 29.64 2.39
N ASP A 139 -0.29 28.92 1.64
CA ASP A 139 -1.74 28.95 1.84
C ASP A 139 -2.11 28.15 3.11
N GLU A 140 -3.14 28.56 3.85
CA GLU A 140 -3.59 27.78 5.01
C GLU A 140 -4.24 26.47 4.56
N LEU A 141 -3.85 25.35 5.16
CA LEU A 141 -4.49 24.04 4.98
C LEU A 141 -5.18 23.60 6.26
N THR A 142 -6.35 23.00 6.15
CA THR A 142 -7.12 22.51 7.31
C THR A 142 -7.30 21.00 7.26
N TYR A 143 -6.97 20.30 8.35
CA TYR A 143 -7.23 18.87 8.50
C TYR A 143 -8.14 18.59 9.70
N LYS A 144 -9.08 17.66 9.52
CA LYS A 144 -10.01 17.25 10.58
C LYS A 144 -9.40 16.16 11.45
N VAL A 145 -9.54 16.27 12.77
CA VAL A 145 -9.11 15.26 13.74
C VAL A 145 -10.28 14.94 14.69
N LYS A 146 -10.63 13.66 14.79
CA LYS A 146 -11.62 13.13 15.73
C LYS A 146 -10.94 12.30 16.81
N VAL A 147 -11.14 12.67 18.06
CA VAL A 147 -10.60 11.95 19.23
C VAL A 147 -11.68 11.06 19.81
N ILE A 148 -11.40 9.77 19.97
CA ILE A 148 -12.36 8.74 20.40
C ILE A 148 -11.87 8.09 21.70
N PRO A 149 -12.46 8.42 22.87
CA PRO A 149 -12.07 7.79 24.12
C PRO A 149 -12.63 6.37 24.26
N LEU A 150 -11.77 5.34 24.32
CA LEU A 150 -12.16 4.03 24.88
C LEU A 150 -12.03 4.06 26.42
N SER A 151 -11.06 4.83 26.91
CA SER A 151 -10.75 5.01 28.31
C SER A 151 -10.36 6.45 28.63
N GLY A 152 -10.86 6.98 29.74
CA GLY A 152 -10.52 8.32 30.22
C GLY A 152 -11.30 9.45 29.58
N ASN A 153 -10.91 10.67 29.97
CA ASN A 153 -11.40 11.93 29.42
C ASN A 153 -10.22 12.69 28.81
N VAL A 154 -10.47 13.44 27.74
CA VAL A 154 -9.50 14.33 27.10
C VAL A 154 -10.08 15.75 27.12
N GLU A 155 -9.27 16.73 27.54
CA GLU A 155 -9.63 18.15 27.46
C GLU A 155 -9.28 18.64 26.05
N ILE A 156 -10.32 18.94 25.26
CA ILE A 156 -10.20 19.12 23.81
C ILE A 156 -9.67 20.51 23.42
N ASP A 157 -9.94 21.55 24.21
CA ASP A 157 -9.54 22.92 23.88
C ASP A 157 -8.03 23.13 24.06
N SER A 158 -7.47 22.59 25.13
CA SER A 158 -6.01 22.58 25.39
C SER A 158 -5.28 21.73 24.36
N LEU A 159 -5.85 20.58 23.98
CA LEU A 159 -5.30 19.75 22.91
C LEU A 159 -5.30 20.52 21.58
N ARG A 160 -6.41 21.16 21.22
CA ARG A 160 -6.52 21.99 20.01
C ARG A 160 -5.47 23.09 19.99
N HIS A 161 -5.30 23.83 21.09
CA HIS A 161 -4.29 24.87 21.20
C HIS A 161 -2.86 24.31 21.05
N TYR A 162 -2.56 23.19 21.71
CA TYR A 162 -1.25 22.53 21.61
C TYR A 162 -0.94 22.09 20.18
N LEU A 163 -1.86 21.38 19.52
CA LEU A 163 -1.64 20.86 18.18
C LEU A 163 -1.51 21.98 17.14
N ASN A 164 -2.35 23.02 17.23
CA ASN A 164 -2.27 24.15 16.30
C ASN A 164 -0.99 24.97 16.49
N ARG A 165 -0.40 25.02 17.69
CA ARG A 165 0.93 25.59 17.87
C ARG A 165 2.02 24.78 17.16
N VAL A 166 1.92 23.45 17.17
CA VAL A 166 2.91 22.57 16.52
C VAL A 166 2.80 22.68 15.00
N TYR A 167 1.60 22.51 14.45
CA TYR A 167 1.42 22.40 12.99
C TYR A 167 1.29 23.73 12.24
N ALA A 168 1.02 24.84 12.93
CA ALA A 168 1.09 26.17 12.33
C ALA A 168 2.47 26.44 11.71
N GLN A 169 3.54 25.80 12.18
CA GLN A 169 4.88 25.90 11.56
C GLN A 169 4.90 25.56 10.06
N ALA A 170 3.95 24.76 9.58
CA ALA A 170 3.79 24.40 8.17
C ALA A 170 2.56 25.08 7.51
N GLY A 171 1.98 26.12 8.14
CA GLY A 171 0.75 26.75 7.68
C GLY A 171 -0.47 25.82 7.73
N ILE A 172 -0.53 24.92 8.73
CA ILE A 172 -1.61 23.95 8.93
C ILE A 172 -2.43 24.30 10.16
N SER A 173 -3.75 24.18 10.02
CA SER A 173 -4.74 24.25 11.09
C SER A 173 -5.45 22.90 11.25
N LEU A 174 -5.62 22.46 12.49
CA LEU A 174 -6.32 21.23 12.84
C LEU A 174 -7.67 21.54 13.47
N ASP A 175 -8.74 21.03 12.83
CA ASP A 175 -10.12 21.10 13.31
C ASP A 175 -10.44 19.87 14.16
N LEU A 176 -10.58 20.07 15.47
CA LEU A 176 -10.71 18.98 16.45
C LEU A 176 -12.15 18.78 16.93
N SER A 177 -12.58 17.51 16.94
CA SER A 177 -13.81 17.02 17.56
C SER A 177 -13.53 15.90 18.57
N LEU A 178 -14.37 15.79 19.61
CA LEU A 178 -14.30 14.75 20.65
C LEU A 178 -15.61 13.98 20.66
N ASP A 179 -15.52 12.66 20.54
CA ASP A 179 -16.67 11.76 20.61
C ASP A 179 -16.95 11.29 22.05
N ASP A 180 -18.18 10.84 22.28
CA ASP A 180 -18.56 10.14 23.51
C ASP A 180 -17.73 8.86 23.70
N ARG A 181 -17.60 8.42 24.96
CA ARG A 181 -16.82 7.22 25.28
C ARG A 181 -17.37 5.99 24.56
N TYR A 182 -16.53 5.40 23.71
CA TYR A 182 -16.86 4.20 22.94
C TYR A 182 -16.53 2.92 23.73
N LYS A 183 -17.43 1.92 23.69
CA LYS A 183 -17.33 0.67 24.49
C LYS A 183 -17.43 -0.56 23.58
N LEU A 184 -16.33 -1.31 23.44
CA LEU A 184 -16.22 -2.38 22.44
C LEU A 184 -16.61 -3.79 22.92
N ASN A 185 -16.95 -3.97 24.21
CA ASN A 185 -17.10 -5.23 24.98
C ASN A 185 -15.98 -5.37 26.04
N SER A 186 -16.30 -5.99 27.18
CA SER A 186 -15.44 -6.11 28.37
C SER A 186 -14.12 -6.87 28.16
N GLU A 187 -13.92 -7.52 27.01
CA GLU A 187 -12.69 -8.24 26.66
C GLU A 187 -11.67 -7.40 25.86
N ILE A 188 -12.10 -6.29 25.24
CA ILE A 188 -11.25 -5.43 24.40
C ILE A 188 -10.96 -4.07 25.10
N ASP A 189 -11.66 -3.75 26.18
CA ASP A 189 -11.36 -2.63 27.09
C ASP A 189 -10.05 -2.82 27.92
N SER A 190 -9.11 -3.65 27.44
CA SER A 190 -7.89 -4.08 28.13
C SER A 190 -6.59 -3.56 27.51
N VAL A 191 -5.45 -4.06 27.99
CA VAL A 191 -4.09 -3.78 27.49
C VAL A 191 -3.94 -4.27 26.04
N PHE A 192 -3.52 -3.39 25.13
CA PHE A 192 -3.32 -3.68 23.72
C PHE A 192 -1.98 -4.38 23.47
N ALA A 193 -1.96 -5.32 22.53
CA ALA A 193 -0.76 -5.95 22.02
C ALA A 193 0.19 -4.89 21.44
N ASN A 194 1.49 -5.14 21.56
CA ASN A 194 2.50 -4.21 21.08
C ASN A 194 2.52 -4.19 19.55
N PRO A 195 2.47 -3.01 18.93
CA PRO A 195 2.55 -2.87 17.48
C PRO A 195 3.99 -3.04 16.96
N SER A 196 4.12 -3.00 15.63
CA SER A 196 5.42 -2.98 14.94
C SER A 196 6.24 -1.75 15.36
N LYS A 197 7.56 -1.88 15.52
CA LYS A 197 8.44 -0.73 15.76
C LYS A 197 8.62 0.17 14.53
N ASN A 198 8.26 -0.32 13.35
CA ASN A 198 8.49 0.36 12.08
C ASN A 198 7.29 1.20 11.62
N HIS A 199 6.20 1.25 12.40
CA HIS A 199 4.98 1.99 12.03
C HIS A 199 4.39 1.54 10.67
N GLU A 200 4.49 0.24 10.38
CA GLU A 200 4.12 -0.35 9.07
C GLU A 200 2.76 -1.04 9.06
N ARG A 201 2.27 -1.50 10.22
CA ARG A 201 1.01 -2.26 10.33
C ARG A 201 0.33 -2.14 11.68
N TYR A 202 -0.98 -2.17 11.71
CA TYR A 202 -1.76 -2.25 12.93
C TYR A 202 -1.72 -3.66 13.53
N THR A 203 -1.97 -3.75 14.83
CA THR A 203 -2.24 -5.04 15.47
C THR A 203 -3.67 -5.47 15.19
N GLN A 204 -3.96 -6.76 15.35
CA GLN A 204 -5.33 -7.26 15.19
C GLN A 204 -6.34 -6.54 16.10
N GLN A 205 -5.95 -6.19 17.33
CA GLN A 205 -6.84 -5.48 18.26
C GLN A 205 -7.13 -4.04 17.82
N MET A 206 -6.14 -3.36 17.24
CA MET A 206 -6.32 -2.02 16.67
C MET A 206 -7.28 -2.04 15.48
N ILE A 207 -7.11 -3.02 14.58
CA ILE A 207 -8.00 -3.27 13.44
C ILE A 207 -9.43 -3.52 13.94
N GLU A 208 -9.59 -4.39 14.94
CA GLU A 208 -10.90 -4.72 15.53
C GLU A 208 -11.63 -3.48 16.09
N VAL A 209 -10.94 -2.62 16.85
CA VAL A 209 -11.53 -1.39 17.41
C VAL A 209 -11.95 -0.42 16.31
N ARG A 210 -11.08 -0.21 15.33
CA ARG A 210 -11.32 0.70 14.22
C ARG A 210 -12.52 0.24 13.40
N ASP A 211 -12.52 -1.03 12.98
CA ASP A 211 -13.56 -1.56 12.10
C ASP A 211 -14.93 -1.58 12.77
N ASP A 212 -14.99 -1.95 14.05
CA ASP A 212 -16.25 -1.94 14.80
C ASP A 212 -16.80 -0.50 14.99
N TYR A 213 -15.92 0.47 15.26
CA TYR A 213 -16.32 1.88 15.31
C TYR A 213 -16.82 2.38 13.94
N PHE A 214 -16.11 2.06 12.84
CA PHE A 214 -16.51 2.45 11.49
C PHE A 214 -17.78 1.75 11.00
N ASP A 215 -17.98 0.48 11.35
CA ASP A 215 -19.21 -0.26 11.03
C ASP A 215 -20.43 0.35 11.74
N LEU A 216 -20.25 0.93 12.93
CA LEU A 216 -21.32 1.53 13.72
C LEU A 216 -21.64 2.99 13.35
N TYR A 217 -20.62 3.82 13.15
CA TYR A 217 -20.78 5.27 12.96
C TYR A 217 -20.51 5.75 11.52
N GLY A 218 -19.94 4.88 10.67
CA GLY A 218 -19.46 5.25 9.34
C GLY A 218 -18.10 5.96 9.36
N VAL A 219 -17.51 6.12 8.18
CA VAL A 219 -16.22 6.81 7.99
C VAL A 219 -16.45 8.20 7.40
N GLU A 220 -16.04 9.23 8.12
CA GLU A 220 -15.94 10.61 7.61
C GLU A 220 -14.65 10.78 6.81
N LYS A 221 -14.80 11.12 5.52
CA LYS A 221 -13.70 11.24 4.56
C LYS A 221 -12.74 12.38 4.95
N GLY A 222 -11.43 12.14 4.81
CA GLY A 222 -10.40 13.17 5.05
C GLY A 222 -10.24 13.55 6.53
N THR A 223 -10.63 12.66 7.44
CA THR A 223 -10.59 12.88 8.90
C THR A 223 -9.61 11.93 9.55
N TYR A 224 -8.74 12.42 10.42
CA TYR A 224 -7.82 11.60 11.21
C TYR A 224 -8.51 11.17 12.52
N TYR A 225 -8.48 9.89 12.85
CA TYR A 225 -9.09 9.31 14.04
C TYR A 225 -8.01 8.95 15.06
N VAL A 226 -8.15 9.40 16.30
CA VAL A 226 -7.21 9.09 17.39
C VAL A 226 -7.97 8.41 18.53
N PHE A 227 -7.75 7.11 18.69
CA PHE A 227 -8.34 6.30 19.75
C PHE A 227 -7.52 6.40 21.03
N ILE A 228 -8.16 6.74 22.14
CA ILE A 228 -7.50 6.81 23.45
C ILE A 228 -7.70 5.48 24.18
N VAL A 229 -6.63 4.68 24.24
CA VAL A 229 -6.63 3.32 24.80
C VAL A 229 -6.13 3.30 26.24
N ALA A 230 -6.43 2.21 26.96
CA ALA A 230 -6.04 2.10 28.38
C ALA A 230 -4.52 1.95 28.58
N ASP A 231 -3.90 0.99 27.90
CA ASP A 231 -2.46 0.68 27.98
C ASP A 231 -2.02 -0.22 26.81
N PHE A 232 -0.70 -0.39 26.65
CA PHE A 232 -0.04 -1.38 25.79
C PHE A 232 0.72 -2.42 26.62
N VAL A 233 1.00 -3.60 26.06
CA VAL A 233 1.69 -4.69 26.77
C VAL A 233 3.11 -4.28 27.18
N ALA A 234 3.83 -3.54 26.34
CA ALA A 234 5.12 -2.96 26.65
C ALA A 234 4.94 -1.52 27.14
N SER A 235 5.63 -1.21 28.23
CA SER A 235 5.51 0.07 28.93
C SER A 235 6.13 1.25 28.17
N ASP A 236 7.00 0.99 27.19
CA ASP A 236 7.69 2.01 26.38
C ASP A 236 6.88 2.47 25.17
N VAL A 237 5.72 1.85 24.89
CA VAL A 237 4.80 2.29 23.83
C VAL A 237 3.78 3.26 24.44
N GLU A 238 3.86 4.52 24.05
CA GLU A 238 2.89 5.56 24.47
C GLU A 238 1.82 5.83 23.41
N GLY A 239 2.14 5.62 22.14
CA GLY A 239 1.19 5.75 21.04
C GLY A 239 1.68 5.01 19.80
N TYR A 240 0.76 4.85 18.86
CA TYR A 240 1.03 4.19 17.59
C TYR A 240 0.07 4.62 16.49
N MET A 241 0.64 4.99 15.35
CA MET A 241 -0.06 5.32 14.11
C MET A 241 0.77 4.78 12.96
N VAL A 242 0.14 4.05 12.04
CA VAL A 242 0.84 3.59 10.83
C VAL A 242 1.15 4.82 9.98
N ARG A 243 2.34 4.85 9.37
CA ARG A 243 2.77 5.96 8.51
C ARG A 243 1.76 6.19 7.39
N ASN A 244 1.46 7.45 7.09
CA ASN A 244 0.46 7.87 6.11
C ASN A 244 -0.97 7.37 6.35
N LYS A 245 -1.31 6.90 7.55
CA LYS A 245 -2.66 6.41 7.84
C LYS A 245 -3.40 7.35 8.77
N GLY A 246 -4.70 7.39 8.58
CA GLY A 246 -5.65 8.24 9.29
C GLY A 246 -6.08 7.71 10.65
N VAL A 247 -5.45 6.69 11.21
CA VAL A 247 -5.87 6.08 12.49
C VAL A 247 -4.70 5.96 13.47
N GLY A 248 -4.80 6.62 14.61
CA GLY A 248 -3.82 6.57 15.70
C GLY A 248 -4.43 5.94 16.96
N PHE A 249 -3.58 5.32 17.78
CA PHE A 249 -3.92 4.78 19.10
C PHE A 249 -2.96 5.35 20.13
N VAL A 250 -3.47 6.05 21.14
CA VAL A 250 -2.63 6.70 22.15
C VAL A 250 -3.03 6.22 23.54
N LYS A 251 -2.03 5.85 24.33
CA LYS A 251 -2.18 5.44 25.72
C LYS A 251 -2.66 6.63 26.55
N ARG A 252 -3.78 6.44 27.24
CA ARG A 252 -4.38 7.45 28.12
C ARG A 252 -3.42 8.03 29.16
N LYS A 253 -2.55 7.19 29.71
CA LYS A 253 -1.53 7.57 30.73
C LYS A 253 -0.13 7.72 30.12
N ALA A 254 -0.03 8.16 28.87
CA ALA A 254 1.24 8.61 28.29
C ALA A 254 1.88 9.69 29.18
N GLN A 255 3.20 9.82 29.15
CA GLN A 255 3.91 10.82 29.95
C GLN A 255 3.46 12.24 29.59
N ASP A 256 3.25 12.50 28.30
CA ASP A 256 2.64 13.71 27.77
C ASP A 256 1.65 13.33 26.66
N LEU A 257 0.37 13.34 27.00
CA LEU A 257 -0.69 12.93 26.09
C LEU A 257 -0.79 13.84 24.85
N TYR A 258 -0.56 15.15 24.99
CA TYR A 258 -0.74 16.09 23.88
C TYR A 258 0.45 16.03 22.93
N TYR A 259 1.65 15.91 23.48
CA TYR A 259 2.84 15.59 22.69
C TYR A 259 2.63 14.28 21.93
N GLU A 260 2.18 13.21 22.60
CA GLU A 260 2.07 11.91 21.94
C GLU A 260 1.02 11.92 20.83
N ILE A 261 -0.10 12.63 21.00
CA ILE A 261 -1.07 12.81 19.91
C ILE A 261 -0.44 13.57 18.73
N ALA A 262 0.30 14.65 18.99
CA ALA A 262 1.01 15.38 17.93
C ALA A 262 2.06 14.50 17.25
N HIS A 263 2.84 13.75 18.01
CA HIS A 263 3.88 12.87 17.51
C HIS A 263 3.28 11.78 16.60
N GLN A 264 2.17 11.16 17.01
CA GLN A 264 1.46 10.18 16.19
C GLN A 264 0.84 10.80 14.93
N LEU A 265 0.25 11.99 15.01
CA LEU A 265 -0.21 12.72 13.83
C LEU A 265 0.96 13.12 12.89
N GLY A 266 2.19 13.25 13.39
CA GLY A 266 3.40 13.41 12.57
C GLY A 266 3.65 12.20 11.66
N PHE A 267 3.49 10.98 12.18
CA PHE A 267 3.53 9.75 11.36
C PHE A 267 2.34 9.69 10.37
N GLY A 268 1.14 10.06 10.82
CA GLY A 268 -0.09 10.00 10.03
C GLY A 268 -0.15 11.03 8.89
N ILE A 269 -0.16 12.32 9.24
CA ILE A 269 -0.30 13.44 8.28
C ILE A 269 1.03 13.69 7.55
N GLY A 270 2.13 13.71 8.31
CA GLY A 270 3.45 14.10 7.81
C GLY A 270 4.22 12.99 7.11
N GLN A 271 3.84 11.73 7.31
CA GLN A 271 4.66 10.56 6.97
C GLN A 271 6.07 10.62 7.55
N PHE A 272 6.22 11.24 8.72
CA PHE A 272 7.55 11.40 9.31
C PHE A 272 8.14 10.07 9.78
N ASN A 273 9.46 10.06 9.98
CA ASN A 273 10.19 8.96 10.57
C ASN A 273 10.82 9.38 11.90
N ASP A 274 11.14 8.38 12.73
CA ASP A 274 12.05 8.58 13.85
C ASP A 274 13.37 9.21 13.35
N LEU A 275 13.82 10.28 13.99
CA LEU A 275 14.97 11.04 13.51
C LEU A 275 16.31 10.29 13.59
N TRP A 276 16.40 9.25 14.40
CA TRP A 276 17.65 8.47 14.58
C TRP A 276 17.82 7.34 13.55
N LYS A 277 16.89 7.21 12.59
CA LYS A 277 17.06 6.32 11.43
C LYS A 277 17.98 6.98 10.39
N ASP A 278 18.49 6.19 9.46
CA ASP A 278 19.23 6.64 8.26
C ASP A 278 20.36 7.67 8.51
N GLU A 279 21.26 7.36 9.45
CA GLU A 279 22.39 8.24 9.85
C GLU A 279 21.98 9.58 10.48
N GLY A 280 20.74 9.69 10.98
CA GLY A 280 20.22 10.89 11.63
C GLY A 280 20.76 11.18 13.04
N PRO A 281 20.30 12.27 13.69
CA PRO A 281 20.82 12.72 14.98
C PRO A 281 20.64 11.71 16.12
N THR A 282 21.41 11.89 17.19
CA THR A 282 21.30 11.04 18.38
C THR A 282 19.93 11.20 19.03
N ARG A 283 19.29 10.10 19.43
CA ARG A 283 18.00 10.12 20.13
C ARG A 283 18.04 11.02 21.37
N GLY A 284 17.10 11.96 21.46
CA GLY A 284 16.95 12.95 22.53
C GLY A 284 17.85 14.19 22.38
N SER A 285 18.50 14.39 21.23
CA SER A 285 19.43 15.52 21.02
C SER A 285 18.80 16.74 20.35
N THR A 286 17.56 16.65 19.88
CA THR A 286 16.87 17.72 19.16
C THR A 286 15.54 18.08 19.81
N MET A 287 15.04 19.27 19.49
CA MET A 287 13.70 19.74 19.90
C MET A 287 12.63 19.47 18.83
N ASN A 288 12.93 18.62 17.85
CA ASN A 288 12.03 18.27 16.77
C ASN A 288 10.88 17.38 17.30
N LEU A 289 9.70 17.50 16.71
CA LEU A 289 8.50 16.73 17.09
C LEU A 289 8.73 15.21 17.06
N MET A 290 9.61 14.74 16.16
CA MET A 290 9.88 13.31 15.95
C MET A 290 11.07 12.78 16.76
N ASP A 291 11.52 13.55 17.77
CA ASP A 291 12.51 13.10 18.75
C ASP A 291 11.82 12.53 20.01
N VAL A 292 12.50 12.48 21.16
CA VAL A 292 11.91 12.00 22.42
C VAL A 292 10.94 13.02 23.02
N LYS A 293 11.25 14.31 22.91
CA LYS A 293 10.42 15.45 23.34
C LYS A 293 10.73 16.65 22.47
N GLY A 294 9.72 17.25 21.87
CA GLY A 294 9.90 18.40 21.00
C GLY A 294 8.59 18.90 20.40
N THR A 295 8.66 20.08 19.80
CA THR A 295 7.52 20.67 19.10
C THR A 295 7.90 21.24 17.74
N HIS A 296 9.20 21.29 17.40
CA HIS A 296 9.66 21.93 16.17
C HIS A 296 9.54 21.00 14.96
N LEU A 297 9.27 21.58 13.80
CA LEU A 297 9.32 20.89 12.50
C LEU A 297 10.39 21.53 11.63
N THR A 298 11.14 20.72 10.86
CA THR A 298 12.09 21.24 9.86
C THR A 298 11.34 21.75 8.62
N HIS A 299 12.01 22.56 7.80
CA HIS A 299 11.49 23.03 6.52
C HIS A 299 11.09 21.87 5.60
N GLU A 300 11.89 20.80 5.56
CA GLU A 300 11.56 19.58 4.81
C GLU A 300 10.25 18.95 5.34
N GLN A 301 10.10 18.85 6.66
CA GLN A 301 8.88 18.36 7.27
C GLN A 301 7.66 19.26 6.98
N TRP A 302 7.83 20.58 6.86
CA TRP A 302 6.75 21.48 6.42
C TRP A 302 6.28 21.16 5.01
N ILE A 303 7.21 20.87 4.08
CA ILE A 303 6.87 20.48 2.71
C ILE A 303 6.15 19.13 2.70
N MET A 304 6.68 18.15 3.44
CA MET A 304 6.12 16.78 3.48
C MET A 304 4.68 16.75 3.99
N ILE A 305 4.39 17.40 5.12
CA ILE A 305 3.05 17.35 5.72
C ILE A 305 2.00 18.02 4.84
N ARG A 306 2.37 19.08 4.11
CA ARG A 306 1.48 19.75 3.16
C ARG A 306 1.23 18.91 1.90
N ALA A 307 2.23 18.15 1.46
CA ALA A 307 2.09 17.27 0.30
C ALA A 307 1.25 16.02 0.59
N ASN A 308 1.30 15.52 1.83
CA ASN A 308 0.72 14.22 2.20
C ASN A 308 -0.64 14.32 2.89
N GLY A 309 -0.93 15.40 3.62
CA GLY A 309 -2.09 15.46 4.52
C GLY A 309 -3.48 15.44 3.85
N GLU A 310 -3.58 15.61 2.53
CA GLU A 310 -4.86 15.50 1.80
C GLU A 310 -5.26 14.05 1.48
N MET A 311 -4.36 13.10 1.69
CA MET A 311 -4.54 11.68 1.35
C MET A 311 -4.66 10.87 2.64
N VAL A 312 -5.90 10.58 3.03
CA VAL A 312 -6.19 9.86 4.27
C VAL A 312 -6.65 8.43 3.96
N ALA A 313 -5.74 7.47 4.12
CA ALA A 313 -6.07 6.04 4.13
C ALA A 313 -6.24 5.53 5.57
N TYR A 314 -7.28 4.73 5.83
CA TYR A 314 -7.58 4.23 7.18
C TYR A 314 -7.05 2.83 7.48
N TYR A 315 -6.73 2.10 6.42
CA TYR A 315 -6.29 0.72 6.43
C TYR A 315 -4.80 0.66 6.11
N ASP A 316 -4.07 -0.21 6.80
CA ASP A 316 -2.69 -0.50 6.41
C ASP A 316 -2.63 -1.44 5.20
N GLU A 317 -1.45 -1.54 4.59
CA GLU A 317 -1.23 -2.21 3.32
C GLU A 317 -1.16 -3.75 3.44
N PHE A 318 -1.06 -4.25 4.67
CA PHE A 318 -0.99 -5.68 5.00
C PHE A 318 -2.36 -6.28 5.34
N GLU A 319 -3.38 -5.45 5.51
CA GLU A 319 -4.74 -5.88 5.82
C GLU A 319 -5.41 -6.55 4.61
N ASP A 320 -6.54 -7.23 4.83
CA ASP A 320 -7.42 -7.72 3.77
C ASP A 320 -8.77 -6.98 3.90
N VAL A 321 -8.85 -5.76 3.35
CA VAL A 321 -10.06 -4.93 3.48
C VAL A 321 -11.22 -5.60 2.75
N ARG A 322 -12.38 -5.63 3.42
CA ARG A 322 -13.60 -6.27 2.95
C ARG A 322 -14.01 -5.68 1.59
N ALA A 323 -13.97 -6.49 0.54
CA ALA A 323 -14.61 -6.22 -0.73
C ALA A 323 -15.94 -6.98 -0.83
N ASN A 324 -16.95 -6.39 -1.49
CA ASN A 324 -18.25 -7.04 -1.69
C ASN A 324 -18.31 -7.95 -2.94
N ASN A 325 -17.16 -8.40 -3.43
CA ASN A 325 -17.04 -9.37 -4.52
C ASN A 325 -16.15 -10.54 -4.10
N GLY A 326 -16.36 -11.68 -4.76
CA GLY A 326 -15.70 -12.93 -4.41
C GLY A 326 -16.62 -14.10 -4.69
N ILE A 327 -16.04 -15.15 -5.26
CA ILE A 327 -16.75 -16.34 -5.74
C ILE A 327 -17.60 -17.02 -4.63
N ILE A 328 -17.15 -16.95 -3.38
CA ILE A 328 -17.79 -17.53 -2.19
C ILE A 328 -18.29 -16.42 -1.26
N ALA A 329 -19.60 -16.40 -0.96
CA ALA A 329 -20.19 -15.50 0.02
C ALA A 329 -20.33 -16.18 1.39
N TYR A 330 -20.04 -15.46 2.46
CA TYR A 330 -20.09 -16.00 3.82
C TYR A 330 -21.37 -15.53 4.52
N TYR A 331 -22.05 -16.46 5.19
CA TYR A 331 -23.27 -16.19 5.96
C TYR A 331 -23.19 -16.85 7.33
N LEU A 332 -23.72 -16.16 8.35
CA LEU A 332 -23.74 -16.70 9.69
C LEU A 332 -25.03 -16.37 10.44
N TRP A 333 -25.54 -17.33 11.23
CA TRP A 333 -26.70 -17.09 12.09
C TRP A 333 -26.76 -18.05 13.30
N GLU A 334 -27.61 -17.69 14.26
CA GLU A 334 -27.95 -18.54 15.40
C GLU A 334 -29.31 -19.20 15.19
N GLU A 335 -29.44 -20.48 15.54
CA GLU A 335 -30.71 -21.21 15.51
C GLU A 335 -31.27 -21.51 16.90
N ASN A 336 -32.59 -21.41 17.01
CA ASN A 336 -33.35 -21.95 18.14
C ASN A 336 -33.43 -23.48 18.04
N ALA A 337 -33.88 -24.13 19.11
CA ALA A 337 -34.01 -25.59 19.15
C ALA A 337 -34.98 -26.17 18.09
N ASP A 338 -35.91 -25.37 17.58
CA ASP A 338 -36.87 -25.73 16.53
C ASP A 338 -36.35 -25.45 15.10
N GLY A 339 -35.07 -25.09 14.95
CA GLY A 339 -34.45 -24.76 13.67
C GLY A 339 -34.91 -23.42 13.07
N THR A 340 -35.62 -22.58 13.82
CA THR A 340 -35.85 -21.18 13.41
C THR A 340 -34.62 -20.34 13.70
N ILE A 341 -34.33 -19.38 12.83
CA ILE A 341 -33.25 -18.42 13.01
C ILE A 341 -33.66 -17.43 14.11
N LYS A 342 -32.73 -17.18 15.04
CA LYS A 342 -32.95 -16.32 16.18
C LYS A 342 -33.00 -14.85 15.75
N VAL A 343 -34.20 -14.28 15.81
CA VAL A 343 -34.45 -12.87 15.49
C VAL A 343 -34.45 -12.03 16.76
N LYS A 344 -33.64 -10.97 16.82
CA LYS A 344 -33.62 -10.00 17.92
C LYS A 344 -34.44 -8.77 17.53
N ASN A 345 -35.30 -8.28 18.44
CA ASN A 345 -36.11 -7.07 18.25
C ASN A 345 -36.90 -7.02 16.93
N ASP A 346 -37.38 -8.18 16.46
CA ASP A 346 -38.10 -8.33 15.17
C ASP A 346 -37.31 -7.86 13.93
N ASN A 347 -35.98 -7.68 14.05
CA ASN A 347 -35.09 -7.34 12.95
C ASN A 347 -34.66 -8.60 12.17
N ILE A 348 -35.47 -8.97 11.18
CA ILE A 348 -35.23 -10.14 10.31
C ILE A 348 -33.93 -9.97 9.52
N ARG A 349 -33.68 -8.77 8.97
CA ARG A 349 -32.50 -8.50 8.13
C ARG A 349 -31.18 -8.67 8.88
N GLY A 350 -31.17 -8.31 10.17
CA GLY A 350 -30.01 -8.46 11.06
C GLY A 350 -29.86 -9.85 11.68
N ALA A 351 -30.82 -10.76 11.47
CA ALA A 351 -30.74 -12.13 12.01
C ALA A 351 -29.76 -13.03 11.23
N VAL A 352 -29.48 -12.68 9.97
CA VAL A 352 -28.48 -13.34 9.12
C VAL A 352 -27.33 -12.37 8.89
N ARG A 353 -26.15 -12.70 9.44
CA ARG A 353 -24.91 -11.95 9.23
C ARG A 353 -24.29 -12.31 7.88
N ARG A 354 -23.68 -11.31 7.23
CA ARG A 354 -23.14 -11.37 5.87
C ARG A 354 -21.80 -10.62 5.81
N PRO A 355 -20.74 -11.16 6.43
CA PRO A 355 -19.57 -10.36 6.76
C PRO A 355 -18.72 -9.98 5.54
N TYR A 356 -18.56 -10.87 4.55
CA TYR A 356 -17.72 -10.64 3.38
C TYR A 356 -17.91 -11.71 2.30
N LYS A 357 -17.30 -11.48 1.13
CA LYS A 357 -17.09 -12.48 0.08
C LYS A 357 -15.58 -12.73 -0.12
N ARG A 358 -15.22 -13.91 -0.62
CA ARG A 358 -13.84 -14.31 -0.96
C ARG A 358 -13.81 -15.21 -2.19
N ASN A 359 -12.63 -15.49 -2.70
CA ASN A 359 -12.46 -16.42 -3.81
C ASN A 359 -12.50 -17.90 -3.40
N THR A 360 -12.41 -18.19 -2.10
CA THR A 360 -12.31 -19.56 -1.57
C THR A 360 -13.25 -19.80 -0.39
N TYR A 361 -13.57 -21.08 -0.16
CA TYR A 361 -14.14 -21.56 1.10
C TYR A 361 -13.06 -21.57 2.20
N SER A 362 -13.49 -21.49 3.46
CA SER A 362 -12.58 -21.68 4.58
C SER A 362 -12.08 -23.13 4.64
N LEU A 363 -10.89 -23.31 5.18
CA LEU A 363 -10.21 -24.59 5.33
C LEU A 363 -10.30 -25.07 6.78
N TYR A 364 -11.26 -25.95 7.06
CA TYR A 364 -11.32 -26.71 8.30
C TYR A 364 -10.98 -28.17 8.05
N LEU A 365 -10.14 -28.76 8.91
CA LEU A 365 -9.73 -30.16 8.81
C LEU A 365 -10.33 -30.95 9.97
N GLY A 366 -11.20 -31.92 9.65
CA GLY A 366 -11.77 -32.88 10.59
C GLY A 366 -10.95 -34.16 10.59
N ILE A 367 -9.71 -34.09 11.10
CA ILE A 367 -8.79 -35.24 11.06
C ILE A 367 -9.28 -36.31 12.03
N ASP A 368 -9.75 -37.43 11.51
CA ASP A 368 -10.18 -38.60 12.27
C ASP A 368 -9.15 -39.74 12.28
N ASN A 369 -8.07 -39.60 11.49
CA ASN A 369 -7.00 -40.58 11.38
C ASN A 369 -5.75 -40.17 12.16
N PHE A 370 -5.38 -40.98 13.16
CA PHE A 370 -4.23 -40.72 14.02
C PHE A 370 -2.88 -40.61 13.26
N LEU A 371 -2.76 -41.22 12.07
CA LEU A 371 -1.54 -41.12 11.24
C LEU A 371 -1.33 -39.71 10.68
N PHE A 372 -2.40 -38.92 10.61
CA PHE A 372 -2.43 -37.53 10.13
C PHE A 372 -2.48 -36.51 11.26
N TYR A 373 -2.48 -36.94 12.53
CA TYR A 373 -2.35 -35.99 13.63
C TYR A 373 -1.02 -35.24 13.53
N GLN A 374 -1.14 -33.91 13.54
CA GLN A 374 -0.01 -33.01 13.46
C GLN A 374 0.83 -33.14 14.73
N LEU A 375 2.12 -33.41 14.54
CA LEU A 375 3.10 -33.51 15.62
C LEU A 375 3.84 -32.18 15.81
N PHE A 376 4.24 -31.55 14.70
CA PHE A 376 4.92 -30.25 14.66
C PHE A 376 4.90 -29.66 13.24
N ASN A 377 5.43 -28.46 13.04
CA ASN A 377 5.52 -27.79 11.73
C ASN A 377 6.97 -27.66 11.24
N ILE A 378 7.17 -27.77 9.93
CA ILE A 378 8.40 -27.34 9.24
C ILE A 378 8.00 -26.29 8.20
N GLY A 379 8.30 -25.02 8.47
CA GLY A 379 7.80 -23.91 7.65
C GLY A 379 6.26 -23.95 7.59
N PRO A 380 5.64 -23.91 6.41
CA PRO A 380 4.18 -23.97 6.26
C PRO A 380 3.60 -25.40 6.31
N PHE A 381 4.43 -26.45 6.45
CA PHE A 381 3.98 -27.84 6.30
C PHE A 381 3.79 -28.54 7.66
N PRO A 382 2.59 -29.10 7.94
CA PRO A 382 2.33 -29.88 9.14
C PRO A 382 2.88 -31.31 9.02
N ILE A 383 3.76 -31.67 9.96
CA ILE A 383 4.40 -33.00 9.99
C ILE A 383 3.59 -33.94 10.88
N CYS A 384 3.17 -35.06 10.28
CA CYS A 384 2.45 -36.15 10.96
C CYS A 384 3.27 -37.44 11.04
N LEU A 385 2.72 -38.46 11.70
CA LEU A 385 3.36 -39.77 11.86
C LEU A 385 3.68 -40.46 10.53
N LEU A 386 2.84 -40.28 9.50
CA LEU A 386 3.09 -40.86 8.17
C LEU A 386 4.40 -40.35 7.53
N HIS A 387 4.77 -39.10 7.78
CA HIS A 387 6.03 -38.53 7.28
C HIS A 387 7.25 -39.22 7.89
N LEU A 388 7.19 -39.49 9.21
CA LEU A 388 8.27 -40.14 9.95
C LEU A 388 8.39 -41.61 9.54
N LEU A 389 7.26 -42.34 9.48
CA LEU A 389 7.24 -43.74 9.04
C LEU A 389 7.69 -43.87 7.58
N GLY A 390 7.21 -42.98 6.71
CA GLY A 390 7.58 -42.93 5.29
C GLY A 390 9.08 -42.74 5.10
N PHE A 391 9.70 -41.84 5.87
CA PHE A 391 11.14 -41.62 5.85
C PHE A 391 11.92 -42.88 6.23
N VAL A 392 11.56 -43.51 7.36
CA VAL A 392 12.25 -44.70 7.87
C VAL A 392 12.11 -45.88 6.90
N ILE A 393 10.90 -46.15 6.40
CA ILE A 393 10.63 -47.23 5.44
C ILE A 393 11.42 -47.00 4.15
N LEU A 394 11.43 -45.78 3.61
CA LEU A 394 12.19 -45.43 2.40
C LEU A 394 13.71 -45.51 2.63
N ALA A 395 14.22 -45.14 3.80
CA ALA A 395 15.64 -45.22 4.10
C ALA A 395 16.12 -46.67 4.19
N VAL A 396 15.33 -47.55 4.80
CA VAL A 396 15.60 -48.99 4.88
C VAL A 396 15.51 -49.64 3.50
N SER A 397 14.46 -49.36 2.72
CA SER A 397 14.28 -49.92 1.38
C SER A 397 15.37 -49.46 0.41
N SER A 398 15.72 -48.17 0.42
CA SER A 398 16.81 -47.61 -0.40
C SER A 398 18.14 -48.25 -0.06
N SER A 399 18.43 -48.41 1.23
CA SER A 399 19.62 -49.11 1.71
C SER A 399 19.67 -50.57 1.27
N TRP A 400 18.53 -51.27 1.32
CA TRP A 400 18.41 -52.66 0.89
C TRP A 400 18.59 -52.83 -0.63
N VAL A 401 17.90 -52.01 -1.44
CA VAL A 401 18.01 -52.01 -2.91
C VAL A 401 19.45 -51.72 -3.32
N ARG A 402 20.08 -50.69 -2.74
CA ARG A 402 21.49 -50.37 -3.01
C ARG A 402 22.42 -51.54 -2.69
N ARG A 403 22.26 -52.16 -1.51
CA ARG A 403 23.05 -53.36 -1.14
C ARG A 403 22.87 -54.48 -2.15
N ARG A 404 21.66 -54.69 -2.68
CA ARG A 404 21.36 -55.72 -3.69
C ARG A 404 22.02 -55.41 -5.04
N ILE A 405 21.98 -54.16 -5.50
CA ILE A 405 22.64 -53.71 -6.74
C ILE A 405 24.16 -53.87 -6.65
N VAL A 406 24.78 -53.40 -5.56
CA VAL A 406 26.24 -53.50 -5.36
C VAL A 406 26.71 -54.96 -5.30
N ARG A 407 25.89 -55.88 -4.77
CA ARG A 407 26.21 -57.32 -4.74
C ARG A 407 26.10 -57.99 -6.11
N ARG A 408 25.14 -57.60 -6.95
CA ARG A 408 24.88 -58.21 -8.26
C ARG A 408 25.81 -57.71 -9.36
N VAL A 409 26.30 -56.48 -9.27
CA VAL A 409 27.08 -55.85 -10.34
C VAL A 409 28.58 -55.88 -10.03
N GLY A 410 29.30 -56.80 -10.70
CA GLY A 410 30.70 -57.11 -10.41
C GLY A 410 31.67 -55.93 -10.51
N PHE A 411 31.48 -55.00 -11.44
CA PHE A 411 32.37 -53.83 -11.60
C PHE A 411 32.20 -52.80 -10.46
N ILE A 412 30.97 -52.61 -9.97
CA ILE A 412 30.65 -51.72 -8.84
C ILE A 412 31.27 -52.28 -7.57
N LYS A 413 31.26 -53.60 -7.38
CA LYS A 413 31.87 -54.27 -6.22
C LYS A 413 33.39 -54.06 -6.14
N LYS A 414 34.10 -54.11 -7.28
CA LYS A 414 35.56 -54.06 -7.35
C LYS A 414 36.15 -52.65 -7.22
N ARG A 415 35.44 -51.60 -7.65
CA ARG A 415 35.99 -50.24 -7.74
C ARG A 415 35.41 -49.29 -6.68
N ARG A 416 36.28 -48.65 -5.88
CA ARG A 416 35.87 -47.73 -4.78
C ARG A 416 35.05 -46.54 -5.28
N ILE A 417 35.40 -45.97 -6.44
CA ILE A 417 34.69 -44.81 -7.03
C ILE A 417 33.24 -45.14 -7.39
N PHE A 418 32.97 -46.34 -7.94
CA PHE A 418 31.61 -46.77 -8.29
C PHE A 418 30.78 -47.11 -7.04
N ARG A 419 31.39 -47.58 -5.94
CA ARG A 419 30.70 -47.72 -4.64
C ARG A 419 30.34 -46.38 -4.02
N PHE A 420 31.14 -45.34 -4.26
CA PHE A 420 30.83 -43.99 -3.83
C PHE A 420 29.73 -43.37 -4.69
N LEU A 421 29.84 -43.45 -6.02
CA LEU A 421 28.81 -42.98 -6.95
C LEU A 421 27.45 -43.62 -6.67
N THR A 422 27.39 -44.94 -6.42
CA THR A 422 26.14 -45.61 -6.04
C THR A 422 25.58 -45.21 -4.68
N ARG A 423 26.40 -44.68 -3.75
CA ARG A 423 25.89 -44.06 -2.52
C ARG A 423 25.25 -42.72 -2.83
N CYS A 424 25.94 -41.87 -3.62
CA CYS A 424 25.42 -40.56 -3.99
C CYS A 424 24.13 -40.68 -4.81
N THR A 425 24.09 -41.53 -5.84
CA THR A 425 22.88 -41.70 -6.66
C THR A 425 21.72 -42.30 -5.85
N SER A 426 21.97 -43.27 -4.98
CA SER A 426 20.94 -43.83 -4.10
C SER A 426 20.45 -42.81 -3.07
N PHE A 427 21.30 -41.90 -2.60
CA PHE A 427 20.92 -40.83 -1.68
C PHE A 427 20.07 -39.77 -2.40
N ILE A 428 20.48 -39.33 -3.59
CA ILE A 428 19.70 -38.40 -4.42
C ILE A 428 18.33 -38.99 -4.76
N ALA A 429 18.28 -40.26 -5.18
CA ALA A 429 17.02 -40.95 -5.48
C ALA A 429 16.13 -41.08 -4.23
N HIS A 430 16.70 -41.39 -3.07
CA HIS A 430 15.97 -41.42 -1.80
C HIS A 430 15.38 -40.05 -1.46
N ALA A 431 16.18 -38.98 -1.54
CA ALA A 431 15.73 -37.62 -1.26
C ALA A 431 14.59 -37.20 -2.21
N ALA A 432 14.71 -37.50 -3.51
CA ALA A 432 13.67 -37.21 -4.50
C ALA A 432 12.37 -38.00 -4.24
N LEU A 433 12.47 -39.31 -3.95
CA LEU A 433 11.31 -40.14 -3.64
C LEU A 433 10.65 -39.74 -2.32
N TYR A 434 11.43 -39.39 -1.30
CA TYR A 434 10.90 -38.91 -0.04
C TYR A 434 10.22 -37.56 -0.21
N TRP A 435 10.78 -36.65 -1.02
CA TRP A 435 10.13 -35.39 -1.35
C TRP A 435 8.78 -35.59 -2.04
N LEU A 436 8.69 -36.52 -3.00
CA LEU A 436 7.41 -36.86 -3.63
C LEU A 436 6.41 -37.44 -2.62
N LEU A 437 6.85 -38.33 -1.74
CA LEU A 437 6.01 -38.86 -0.66
C LEU A 437 5.56 -37.75 0.29
N PHE A 438 6.46 -36.85 0.67
CA PHE A 438 6.18 -35.69 1.51
C PHE A 438 5.07 -34.83 0.90
N LEU A 439 5.16 -34.51 -0.40
CA LEU A 439 4.11 -33.80 -1.12
C LEU A 439 2.78 -34.58 -1.13
N LEU A 440 2.83 -35.90 -1.37
CA LEU A 440 1.63 -36.74 -1.38
C LEU A 440 0.94 -36.80 -0.01
N ILE A 441 1.72 -36.89 1.08
CA ILE A 441 1.17 -36.90 2.44
C ILE A 441 0.55 -35.55 2.77
N ASN A 442 1.21 -34.45 2.42
CA ASN A 442 0.65 -33.12 2.61
C ASN A 442 -0.65 -32.92 1.82
N GLU A 443 -0.73 -33.43 0.59
CA GLU A 443 -1.99 -33.47 -0.17
C GLU A 443 -3.06 -34.34 0.51
N GLY A 444 -2.66 -35.39 1.23
CA GLY A 444 -3.55 -36.27 1.98
C GLY A 444 -4.33 -35.57 3.10
N TYR A 445 -3.81 -34.48 3.68
CA TYR A 445 -4.56 -33.73 4.71
C TYR A 445 -5.87 -33.17 4.18
N TYR A 446 -5.96 -32.85 2.89
CA TYR A 446 -7.18 -32.30 2.29
C TYR A 446 -8.28 -33.33 2.07
N LEU A 447 -8.02 -34.63 2.28
CA LEU A 447 -9.06 -35.64 2.38
C LEU A 447 -9.94 -35.43 3.61
N PHE A 448 -9.43 -34.72 4.62
CA PHE A 448 -10.13 -34.37 5.85
C PHE A 448 -10.76 -32.97 5.80
N GLU A 449 -10.81 -32.32 4.62
CA GLU A 449 -11.47 -31.00 4.49
C GLU A 449 -12.96 -31.14 4.83
N VAL A 450 -13.43 -30.36 5.81
CA VAL A 450 -14.83 -30.34 6.22
C VAL A 450 -15.62 -29.54 5.17
N HIS A 451 -16.42 -30.25 4.38
CA HIS A 451 -17.33 -29.62 3.42
C HIS A 451 -18.71 -29.34 3.99
N ASN A 452 -19.21 -30.22 4.86
CA ASN A 452 -20.44 -30.03 5.62
C ASN A 452 -20.29 -30.77 6.94
N GLY A 453 -20.48 -30.12 8.08
CA GLY A 453 -20.33 -30.77 9.38
C GLY A 453 -19.96 -29.84 10.52
N PRO A 454 -19.80 -30.41 11.73
CA PRO A 454 -19.42 -29.63 12.90
C PRO A 454 -18.00 -29.08 12.80
N ILE A 455 -17.77 -27.91 13.38
CA ILE A 455 -16.45 -27.30 13.51
C ILE A 455 -16.09 -27.22 15.00
N GLU A 456 -15.37 -28.22 15.48
CA GLU A 456 -14.94 -28.31 16.88
C GLU A 456 -14.12 -27.09 17.32
N SER A 457 -13.28 -26.55 16.42
CA SER A 457 -12.45 -25.38 16.72
C SER A 457 -13.26 -24.10 17.00
N LEU A 458 -14.54 -24.07 16.67
CA LEU A 458 -15.43 -22.94 16.95
C LEU A 458 -16.35 -23.18 18.15
N GLU A 459 -16.39 -24.38 18.73
CA GLU A 459 -17.30 -24.70 19.84
C GLU A 459 -17.14 -23.74 21.03
N GLY A 460 -18.28 -23.32 21.60
CA GLY A 460 -18.32 -22.36 22.68
C GLY A 460 -18.00 -20.90 22.29
N LYS A 461 -17.55 -20.63 21.06
CA LYS A 461 -17.24 -19.26 20.62
C LYS A 461 -18.51 -18.42 20.43
N SER A 462 -18.36 -17.12 20.67
CA SER A 462 -19.38 -16.13 20.31
C SER A 462 -19.46 -15.97 18.79
N MET A 463 -20.58 -15.40 18.30
CA MET A 463 -20.78 -15.10 16.88
C MET A 463 -19.63 -14.25 16.32
N PHE A 464 -19.23 -13.23 17.05
CA PHE A 464 -18.11 -12.35 16.70
C PHE A 464 -16.77 -13.11 16.58
N ARG A 465 -16.42 -13.94 17.57
CA ARG A 465 -15.17 -14.72 17.53
C ARG A 465 -15.15 -15.72 16.37
N ALA A 466 -16.28 -16.35 16.08
CA ALA A 466 -16.39 -17.26 14.95
C ALA A 466 -16.17 -16.53 13.62
N GLU A 467 -16.85 -15.41 13.41
CA GLU A 467 -16.71 -14.54 12.23
C GLU A 467 -15.23 -14.17 11.97
N ARG A 468 -14.52 -13.77 13.02
CA ARG A 468 -13.08 -13.45 12.96
C ARG A 468 -12.22 -14.66 12.61
N ASP A 469 -12.44 -15.80 13.25
CA ASP A 469 -11.61 -16.98 13.04
C ASP A 469 -11.77 -17.51 11.61
N ILE A 470 -12.96 -17.39 11.01
CA ILE A 470 -13.19 -17.68 9.59
C ILE A 470 -12.49 -16.65 8.71
N PHE A 471 -12.53 -15.37 9.08
CA PHE A 471 -11.82 -14.33 8.35
C PHE A 471 -10.31 -14.62 8.33
N ASN A 472 -9.72 -15.07 9.42
CA ASN A 472 -8.30 -15.42 9.45
C ASN A 472 -8.00 -16.80 8.81
N ASN A 473 -9.02 -17.61 8.54
CA ASN A 473 -8.87 -18.92 7.90
C ASN A 473 -8.78 -18.76 6.38
N GLN A 474 -7.55 -18.67 5.87
CA GLN A 474 -7.29 -18.62 4.43
C GLN A 474 -6.98 -20.01 3.86
N ASN A 475 -7.55 -20.30 2.69
CA ASN A 475 -7.24 -21.51 1.94
C ASN A 475 -5.92 -21.36 1.18
N LEU A 476 -4.83 -21.91 1.70
CA LEU A 476 -3.49 -21.79 1.11
C LEU A 476 -3.28 -22.68 -0.14
N ARG A 477 -4.18 -23.64 -0.41
CA ARG A 477 -4.04 -24.59 -1.52
C ARG A 477 -4.57 -24.04 -2.83
N ARG A 478 -5.67 -23.29 -2.78
CA ARG A 478 -6.39 -22.80 -3.96
C ARG A 478 -6.45 -21.29 -3.90
N LYS A 479 -6.23 -20.65 -5.05
CA LYS A 479 -6.39 -19.19 -5.18
C LYS A 479 -7.87 -18.80 -5.36
N ALA A 480 -8.68 -19.68 -5.95
CA ALA A 480 -10.09 -19.47 -6.22
C ALA A 480 -10.87 -20.77 -6.44
N GLU A 481 -12.17 -20.74 -6.20
CA GLU A 481 -13.11 -21.80 -6.53
C GLU A 481 -13.59 -21.71 -7.99
N SER A 482 -13.89 -22.86 -8.60
CA SER A 482 -14.35 -22.90 -10.01
C SER A 482 -15.78 -22.40 -10.20
N LYS A 483 -16.61 -22.42 -9.14
CA LYS A 483 -18.03 -22.05 -9.19
C LYS A 483 -18.37 -21.14 -8.04
N ILE A 484 -19.30 -20.21 -8.31
CA ILE A 484 -19.89 -19.38 -7.27
C ILE A 484 -20.67 -20.24 -6.27
N GLY A 485 -20.59 -19.89 -4.99
CA GLY A 485 -21.25 -20.61 -3.91
C GLY A 485 -21.28 -19.81 -2.62
N SER A 486 -21.84 -20.40 -1.56
CA SER A 486 -22.00 -19.75 -0.26
C SER A 486 -21.47 -20.67 0.84
N GLU A 487 -20.71 -20.11 1.78
CA GLU A 487 -20.36 -20.79 3.01
C GLU A 487 -21.26 -20.30 4.14
N VAL A 488 -21.91 -21.24 4.81
CA VAL A 488 -22.86 -20.96 5.87
C VAL A 488 -22.34 -21.53 7.17
N LEU A 489 -22.20 -20.70 8.20
CA LEU A 489 -21.92 -21.15 9.55
C LEU A 489 -23.12 -20.93 10.48
N ILE A 490 -23.55 -22.02 11.10
CA ILE A 490 -24.75 -22.08 11.91
C ILE A 490 -24.36 -22.38 13.35
N LYS A 491 -24.67 -21.45 14.26
CA LYS A 491 -24.59 -21.71 15.70
C LYS A 491 -25.88 -22.37 16.17
N LYS A 492 -25.81 -23.65 16.49
CA LYS A 492 -26.94 -24.43 17.01
C LYS A 492 -27.24 -24.03 18.46
N SER A 493 -28.47 -24.29 18.90
CA SER A 493 -28.95 -23.94 20.25
C SER A 493 -28.16 -24.60 21.39
N ASN A 494 -27.53 -25.74 21.13
CA ASN A 494 -26.63 -26.44 22.06
C ASN A 494 -25.21 -25.83 22.12
N GLY A 495 -24.93 -24.76 21.37
CA GLY A 495 -23.62 -24.09 21.31
C GLY A 495 -22.65 -24.65 20.26
N GLN A 496 -23.03 -25.71 19.54
CA GLN A 496 -22.23 -26.30 18.47
C GLN A 496 -22.25 -25.43 17.21
N TRP A 497 -21.13 -25.39 16.50
CA TRP A 497 -21.02 -24.73 15.20
C TRP A 497 -21.02 -25.75 14.08
N VAL A 498 -21.81 -25.50 13.04
CA VAL A 498 -21.91 -26.34 11.84
C VAL A 498 -21.61 -25.49 10.61
N LEU A 499 -20.74 -26.00 9.73
CA LEU A 499 -20.48 -25.44 8.41
C LEU A 499 -21.27 -26.19 7.36
N GLU A 500 -21.84 -25.44 6.42
CA GLU A 500 -22.53 -25.97 5.25
C GLU A 500 -22.15 -25.19 3.99
N LYS A 501 -21.77 -25.90 2.93
CA LYS A 501 -21.56 -25.31 1.60
C LYS A 501 -22.90 -25.30 0.84
N ARG A 502 -23.33 -24.11 0.42
CA ARG A 502 -24.62 -23.83 -0.22
C ARG A 502 -24.43 -23.17 -1.59
N LYS A 503 -25.48 -23.13 -2.40
CA LYS A 503 -25.49 -22.40 -3.68
C LYS A 503 -25.58 -20.87 -3.48
N PRO A 504 -25.40 -20.06 -4.54
CA PRO A 504 -25.33 -18.60 -4.44
C PRO A 504 -26.62 -17.90 -3.99
N VAL A 505 -27.79 -18.50 -4.21
CA VAL A 505 -29.08 -17.93 -3.82
C VAL A 505 -29.65 -18.68 -2.63
N LEU A 506 -29.87 -17.99 -1.51
CA LEU A 506 -30.44 -18.56 -0.29
C LEU A 506 -31.89 -18.13 -0.09
N TYR A 507 -32.81 -19.08 0.03
CA TYR A 507 -34.23 -18.81 0.25
C TYR A 507 -34.61 -19.02 1.70
N PHE A 508 -35.28 -18.01 2.26
CA PHE A 508 -35.78 -18.00 3.62
C PHE A 508 -37.28 -17.77 3.63
N THR A 509 -37.95 -18.36 4.62
CA THR A 509 -39.39 -18.18 4.86
C THR A 509 -39.60 -17.34 6.11
N VAL A 510 -40.49 -16.37 6.01
CA VAL A 510 -40.91 -15.49 7.10
C VAL A 510 -42.38 -15.76 7.38
N ARG A 511 -42.69 -16.17 8.61
CA ARG A 511 -44.07 -16.36 9.09
C ARG A 511 -44.37 -15.39 10.21
N LYS A 512 -45.61 -14.91 10.29
CA LYS A 512 -46.09 -14.11 11.43
C LYS A 512 -46.88 -15.03 12.36
N LYS A 513 -46.40 -15.23 13.60
CA LYS A 513 -47.07 -16.04 14.62
C LYS A 513 -47.16 -15.24 15.92
N ASN A 514 -48.37 -15.06 16.44
CA ASN A 514 -48.62 -14.33 17.69
C ASN A 514 -48.00 -12.91 17.71
N GLY A 515 -48.05 -12.19 16.58
CA GLY A 515 -47.48 -10.84 16.44
C GLY A 515 -45.96 -10.79 16.31
N LYS A 516 -45.23 -11.90 16.36
CA LYS A 516 -43.78 -11.98 16.13
C LYS A 516 -43.48 -12.67 14.81
N ARG A 517 -42.45 -12.21 14.09
CA ARG A 517 -42.02 -12.86 12.86
C ARG A 517 -40.98 -13.93 13.16
N THR A 518 -41.15 -15.13 12.60
CA THR A 518 -40.18 -16.23 12.66
C THR A 518 -39.52 -16.40 11.30
N LEU A 519 -38.19 -16.56 11.31
CA LEU A 519 -37.38 -16.74 10.11
C LEU A 519 -36.84 -18.17 10.05
N ARG A 520 -36.88 -18.82 8.89
CA ARG A 520 -36.29 -20.16 8.69
C ARG A 520 -35.69 -20.29 7.29
N PHE A 521 -34.48 -20.84 7.20
CA PHE A 521 -33.86 -21.23 5.93
C PHE A 521 -34.63 -22.39 5.29
N LYS A 522 -34.89 -22.31 3.98
CA LYS A 522 -35.70 -23.30 3.26
C LYS A 522 -34.87 -24.12 2.26
N GLU A 523 -34.13 -23.45 1.38
CA GLU A 523 -33.37 -24.08 0.30
C GLU A 523 -32.37 -23.10 -0.33
N ASP A 524 -31.54 -23.61 -1.25
CA ASP A 524 -30.56 -22.85 -2.02
C ASP A 524 -30.60 -23.20 -3.51
N SER A 525 -30.21 -22.27 -4.39
CA SER A 525 -30.28 -22.44 -5.86
C SER A 525 -29.18 -21.70 -6.62
N ASP A 526 -28.87 -22.20 -7.82
CA ASP A 526 -28.02 -21.53 -8.82
C ASP A 526 -28.80 -20.50 -9.66
N ASN A 527 -30.12 -20.42 -9.46
CA ASN A 527 -31.00 -19.49 -10.14
C ASN A 527 -31.76 -18.65 -9.12
N LEU A 528 -31.90 -17.36 -9.42
CA LEU A 528 -32.84 -16.49 -8.75
C LEU A 528 -34.21 -16.73 -9.40
N TYR A 529 -35.17 -17.16 -8.59
CA TYR A 529 -36.52 -17.44 -9.05
C TYR A 529 -37.56 -16.89 -8.07
N LEU A 530 -38.50 -16.11 -8.60
CA LEU A 530 -39.56 -15.45 -7.85
C LEU A 530 -40.89 -15.75 -8.55
N PRO A 531 -41.69 -16.71 -8.05
CA PRO A 531 -43.01 -16.99 -8.59
C PRO A 531 -43.92 -15.76 -8.65
N THR A 532 -43.81 -14.85 -7.67
CA THR A 532 -44.65 -13.64 -7.59
C THR A 532 -44.42 -12.65 -8.73
N LEU A 533 -43.19 -12.61 -9.27
CA LEU A 533 -42.81 -11.74 -10.40
C LEU A 533 -42.63 -12.50 -11.72
N ASN A 534 -42.92 -13.82 -11.74
CA ASN A 534 -42.59 -14.71 -12.86
C ASN A 534 -41.12 -14.56 -13.34
N PHE A 535 -40.21 -14.28 -12.40
CA PHE A 535 -38.81 -14.02 -12.69
C PHE A 535 -37.98 -15.30 -12.51
N ARG A 536 -37.14 -15.65 -13.50
CA ARG A 536 -36.17 -16.75 -13.37
C ARG A 536 -34.92 -16.47 -14.20
N ARG A 537 -33.77 -16.31 -13.54
CA ARG A 537 -32.47 -16.15 -14.21
C ARG A 537 -31.36 -16.90 -13.46
N LYS A 538 -30.38 -17.39 -14.23
CA LYS A 538 -29.14 -17.90 -13.66
C LYS A 538 -28.36 -16.73 -13.09
N VAL A 539 -27.91 -16.84 -11.85
CA VAL A 539 -27.23 -15.72 -11.18
C VAL A 539 -25.75 -15.70 -11.50
N GLN A 540 -25.19 -14.50 -11.53
CA GLN A 540 -23.74 -14.29 -11.61
C GLN A 540 -23.12 -13.88 -10.27
N THR A 541 -23.95 -13.64 -9.25
CA THR A 541 -23.57 -13.19 -7.90
C THR A 541 -24.51 -13.81 -6.85
N HIS A 542 -24.37 -13.40 -5.59
CA HIS A 542 -25.10 -13.97 -4.45
C HIS A 542 -26.30 -13.14 -4.05
N TYR A 543 -27.38 -13.84 -3.72
CA TYR A 543 -28.63 -13.24 -3.28
C TYR A 543 -29.21 -14.00 -2.10
N PHE A 544 -30.01 -13.33 -1.30
CA PHE A 544 -30.93 -14.01 -0.40
C PHE A 544 -32.34 -13.46 -0.56
N VAL A 545 -33.31 -14.36 -0.43
CA VAL A 545 -34.72 -14.07 -0.71
C VAL A 545 -35.54 -14.34 0.54
N TYR A 546 -36.33 -13.36 0.97
CA TYR A 546 -37.34 -13.54 2.00
C TYR A 546 -38.71 -13.76 1.36
N ARG A 547 -39.30 -14.93 1.59
CA ARG A 547 -40.67 -15.28 1.23
C ARG A 547 -41.58 -15.12 2.42
N TYR A 548 -42.51 -14.19 2.34
CA TYR A 548 -43.50 -13.95 3.39
C TYR A 548 -44.69 -14.88 3.15
N LEU A 549 -44.97 -15.72 4.13
CA LEU A 549 -46.05 -16.69 4.08
C LEU A 549 -47.23 -16.21 4.94
N ASP A 550 -48.45 -16.45 4.47
CA ASP A 550 -49.67 -16.26 5.25
C ASP A 550 -49.94 -17.45 6.19
N GLU A 551 -51.12 -17.47 6.81
CA GLU A 551 -51.53 -18.56 7.71
C GLU A 551 -51.79 -19.89 6.98
N ASN A 552 -52.00 -19.87 5.66
CA ASN A 552 -52.24 -21.03 4.81
C ASN A 552 -50.96 -21.57 4.14
N ASP A 553 -49.79 -21.03 4.50
CA ASP A 553 -48.49 -21.33 3.88
C ASP A 553 -48.39 -20.90 2.40
N GLU A 554 -49.21 -19.94 1.96
CA GLU A 554 -49.13 -19.33 0.63
C GLU A 554 -48.19 -18.11 0.63
N ILE A 555 -47.46 -17.91 -0.48
CA ILE A 555 -46.54 -16.80 -0.64
C ILE A 555 -47.33 -15.53 -0.92
N THR A 556 -47.22 -14.55 -0.03
CA THR A 556 -47.86 -13.22 -0.16
C THR A 556 -46.94 -12.17 -0.75
N GLU A 557 -45.65 -12.28 -0.46
CA GLU A 557 -44.65 -11.30 -0.87
C GLU A 557 -43.28 -11.99 -0.95
N GLU A 558 -42.46 -11.59 -1.92
CA GLU A 558 -41.05 -11.98 -2.00
C GLU A 558 -40.18 -10.74 -2.08
N ARG A 559 -39.08 -10.73 -1.33
CA ARG A 559 -38.07 -9.66 -1.41
C ARG A 559 -36.70 -10.23 -1.64
N VAL A 560 -35.98 -9.67 -2.60
CA VAL A 560 -34.62 -10.06 -2.98
C VAL A 560 -33.62 -9.05 -2.46
N PHE A 561 -32.57 -9.60 -1.86
CA PHE A 561 -31.46 -8.83 -1.35
C PHE A 561 -30.17 -9.28 -2.01
N ASN A 562 -29.33 -8.32 -2.39
CA ASN A 562 -27.93 -8.61 -2.68
C ASN A 562 -27.18 -8.93 -1.36
N HIS A 563 -25.92 -9.36 -1.45
CA HIS A 563 -25.13 -9.75 -0.29
C HIS A 563 -24.97 -8.64 0.77
N VAL A 564 -24.86 -7.36 0.38
CA VAL A 564 -24.79 -6.23 1.35
C VAL A 564 -26.11 -5.95 2.04
N GLY A 565 -27.21 -6.58 1.61
CA GLY A 565 -28.54 -6.44 2.20
C GLY A 565 -29.35 -5.28 1.63
N ILE A 566 -28.98 -4.77 0.45
CA ILE A 566 -29.78 -3.81 -0.31
C ILE A 566 -30.93 -4.57 -0.96
N ASP A 567 -32.15 -4.04 -0.80
CA ASP A 567 -33.34 -4.55 -1.46
C ASP A 567 -33.26 -4.20 -2.96
N ILE A 568 -33.30 -5.22 -3.81
CA ILE A 568 -33.20 -5.05 -5.26
C ILE A 568 -34.45 -5.53 -5.99
N THR A 569 -35.51 -5.88 -5.25
CA THR A 569 -36.74 -6.48 -5.79
C THR A 569 -37.30 -5.66 -6.95
N ASP A 570 -37.50 -4.36 -6.74
CA ASP A 570 -38.05 -3.45 -7.76
C ASP A 570 -37.08 -3.19 -8.92
N LYS A 571 -35.78 -3.42 -8.71
CA LYS A 571 -34.74 -3.21 -9.74
C LYS A 571 -34.62 -4.37 -10.72
N LEU A 572 -35.25 -5.52 -10.43
CA LEU A 572 -35.22 -6.71 -11.28
C LEU A 572 -35.96 -6.50 -12.62
N GLU A 573 -36.94 -5.59 -12.64
CA GLU A 573 -37.75 -5.27 -13.82
C GLU A 573 -37.25 -4.04 -14.60
N LEU A 574 -36.36 -3.24 -14.01
CA LEU A 574 -35.83 -2.04 -14.65
C LEU A 574 -34.77 -2.38 -15.70
N GLU A 575 -34.79 -1.66 -16.82
CA GLU A 575 -33.69 -1.64 -17.79
C GLU A 575 -32.44 -1.00 -17.15
N ASP A 576 -31.24 -1.55 -17.38
CA ASP A 576 -30.03 -0.91 -16.87
C ASP A 576 -29.63 0.28 -17.72
N PRO A 577 -29.26 1.41 -17.10
CA PRO A 577 -28.56 2.44 -17.82
C PRO A 577 -27.20 1.91 -18.27
N GLU A 578 -26.79 2.24 -19.49
CA GLU A 578 -25.43 1.97 -19.96
C GLU A 578 -24.43 2.71 -19.08
N GLU A 579 -23.47 1.98 -18.50
CA GLU A 579 -22.39 2.58 -17.70
C GLU A 579 -21.07 2.63 -18.47
N ARG A 580 -20.31 3.71 -18.22
CA ARG A 580 -18.91 3.82 -18.62
C ARG A 580 -18.04 3.58 -17.42
N ILE A 581 -17.38 2.44 -17.42
CA ILE A 581 -16.61 1.93 -16.30
C ILE A 581 -15.14 2.13 -16.60
N VAL A 582 -14.41 2.77 -15.69
CA VAL A 582 -12.94 2.81 -15.76
C VAL A 582 -12.36 1.92 -14.67
N LEU A 583 -11.61 0.91 -15.08
CA LEU A 583 -10.88 0.01 -14.19
C LEU A 583 -9.40 0.37 -14.17
N PHE A 584 -8.90 0.73 -12.98
CA PHE A 584 -7.48 0.97 -12.74
C PHE A 584 -6.82 -0.31 -12.22
N VAL A 585 -5.75 -0.77 -12.87
CA VAL A 585 -5.04 -2.01 -12.53
C VAL A 585 -3.58 -1.68 -12.21
N ASN A 586 -3.24 -1.60 -10.92
CA ASN A 586 -1.90 -1.20 -10.48
C ASN A 586 -0.86 -2.30 -10.74
N GLY A 587 0.40 -1.90 -10.71
CA GLY A 587 1.53 -2.82 -10.72
C GLY A 587 2.05 -3.11 -9.31
N TYR A 588 3.38 -3.25 -9.21
CA TYR A 588 4.05 -3.48 -7.95
C TYR A 588 3.84 -2.32 -6.96
N ARG A 589 3.16 -2.57 -5.84
CA ARG A 589 3.13 -1.74 -4.62
C ARG A 589 4.52 -1.76 -3.94
N PRO A 590 5.24 -0.63 -3.86
CA PRO A 590 6.49 -0.57 -3.12
C PRO A 590 6.22 -0.40 -1.62
N THR A 591 7.03 -0.98 -0.71
CA THR A 591 6.69 -1.08 0.72
C THR A 591 6.90 0.18 1.56
N SER A 592 7.00 1.32 0.90
CA SER A 592 7.01 2.62 1.54
C SER A 592 6.31 3.62 0.63
N LEU A 593 5.68 4.61 1.25
CA LEU A 593 4.89 5.67 0.62
C LEU A 593 5.71 6.96 0.48
N GLY A 594 7.04 6.87 0.56
CA GLY A 594 7.97 7.98 0.38
C GLY A 594 7.70 8.76 -0.91
N GLY A 595 7.98 10.07 -0.85
CA GLY A 595 7.75 11.02 -1.93
C GLY A 595 8.60 10.77 -3.19
N SER A 596 9.53 9.80 -3.14
CA SER A 596 10.27 9.27 -4.27
C SER A 596 10.26 7.73 -4.27
N PHE A 597 10.27 7.16 -5.47
CA PHE A 597 10.23 5.70 -5.65
C PHE A 597 11.52 5.03 -5.13
N GLU A 598 12.64 5.76 -5.09
CA GLU A 598 13.92 5.37 -4.51
C GLU A 598 13.84 5.11 -3.00
N ASP A 599 13.15 5.98 -2.25
CA ASP A 599 12.96 5.84 -0.81
C ASP A 599 12.17 4.57 -0.50
N ASN A 600 11.20 4.24 -1.36
CA ASN A 600 10.29 3.11 -1.18
C ASN A 600 10.99 1.75 -1.30
N PHE A 601 12.07 1.68 -2.10
CA PHE A 601 12.88 0.47 -2.25
C PHE A 601 14.06 0.40 -1.27
N SER A 602 14.51 1.54 -0.73
CA SER A 602 15.49 1.54 0.36
C SER A 602 14.93 0.84 1.61
N ASP A 603 13.65 1.04 1.91
CA ASP A 603 12.94 0.36 2.99
C ASP A 603 12.80 -1.15 2.74
N ILE A 604 12.57 -1.58 1.49
CA ILE A 604 12.56 -3.01 1.11
C ILE A 604 13.95 -3.64 1.33
N GLN A 605 15.02 -2.93 0.98
CA GLN A 605 16.39 -3.39 1.18
C GLN A 605 16.75 -3.53 2.67
N ASN A 606 16.25 -2.62 3.50
CA ASN A 606 16.52 -2.58 4.94
C ASN A 606 15.66 -3.57 5.74
N ASN A 607 14.39 -3.76 5.35
CA ASN A 607 13.42 -4.56 6.11
C ASN A 607 13.13 -5.94 5.49
N GLY A 608 13.45 -6.15 4.21
CA GLY A 608 13.35 -7.45 3.55
C GLY A 608 11.93 -7.99 3.36
N LEU A 609 10.92 -7.12 3.37
CA LEU A 609 9.51 -7.49 3.25
C LEU A 609 8.93 -6.95 1.95
N GLU A 610 8.25 -7.81 1.19
CA GLU A 610 7.33 -7.41 0.13
C GLU A 610 5.90 -7.48 0.69
N PHE A 611 4.95 -6.75 0.11
CA PHE A 611 3.55 -6.97 0.44
C PHE A 611 3.07 -8.36 -0.02
N ASN A 612 1.98 -8.82 0.60
CA ASN A 612 1.30 -10.01 0.13
C ASN A 612 0.81 -9.82 -1.31
N ASN A 613 0.81 -10.88 -2.11
CA ASN A 613 0.20 -10.85 -3.44
C ASN A 613 -1.30 -10.47 -3.35
N SER A 614 -1.84 -9.94 -4.44
CA SER A 614 -3.25 -9.62 -4.60
C SER A 614 -4.19 -10.72 -4.09
N SER A 615 -5.24 -10.33 -3.35
CA SER A 615 -6.36 -11.23 -2.99
C SER A 615 -7.36 -11.43 -4.14
N ASN A 616 -7.12 -10.80 -5.28
CA ASN A 616 -7.91 -10.86 -6.51
C ASN A 616 -9.34 -10.36 -6.37
N VAL A 617 -9.59 -9.43 -5.45
CA VAL A 617 -10.85 -8.72 -5.29
C VAL A 617 -10.79 -7.34 -5.97
N ILE A 618 -11.95 -6.77 -6.27
CA ILE A 618 -12.10 -5.45 -6.88
C ILE A 618 -12.54 -4.44 -5.80
N HIS A 619 -11.97 -3.25 -5.81
CA HIS A 619 -12.30 -2.18 -4.87
C HIS A 619 -12.98 -1.00 -5.59
N THR A 620 -13.83 -0.27 -4.87
CA THR A 620 -14.49 0.96 -5.35
C THR A 620 -13.64 2.21 -5.16
N ASP A 621 -12.55 2.10 -4.42
CA ASP A 621 -11.64 3.15 -4.03
C ASP A 621 -10.18 2.71 -4.23
N ASP A 622 -9.28 3.69 -4.38
CA ASP A 622 -7.84 3.48 -4.51
C ASP A 622 -7.22 3.12 -3.15
N ARG A 623 -7.53 1.92 -2.69
CA ARG A 623 -7.22 1.42 -1.35
C ARG A 623 -5.74 1.55 -0.98
N TYR A 624 -4.85 1.36 -1.95
CA TYR A 624 -3.40 1.40 -1.74
C TYR A 624 -2.76 2.72 -2.13
N GLU A 625 -3.56 3.75 -2.41
CA GLU A 625 -3.07 5.07 -2.78
C GLU A 625 -2.06 4.98 -3.95
N TYR A 626 -2.32 4.06 -4.90
CA TYR A 626 -1.40 3.80 -6.00
C TYR A 626 -1.55 4.83 -7.13
N TRP A 627 -2.73 5.44 -7.24
CA TRP A 627 -3.10 6.31 -8.35
C TRP A 627 -3.38 7.73 -7.87
N ARG A 628 -4.21 7.87 -6.83
CA ARG A 628 -4.75 9.15 -6.37
C ARG A 628 -3.66 10.13 -5.89
N PRO A 629 -2.64 9.70 -5.11
CA PRO A 629 -1.56 10.60 -4.67
C PRO A 629 -0.79 11.25 -5.81
N TYR A 630 -0.66 10.55 -6.92
CA TYR A 630 0.26 10.92 -7.96
C TYR A 630 -0.43 11.82 -8.98
N ARG A 631 -0.71 13.06 -8.54
CA ARG A 631 -1.33 14.13 -9.33
C ARG A 631 -2.73 13.79 -9.83
N GLU A 632 -3.46 13.02 -9.04
CA GLU A 632 -4.85 12.61 -9.30
C GLU A 632 -5.05 12.02 -10.70
N ILE A 633 -4.11 11.18 -11.13
CA ILE A 633 -4.11 10.64 -12.50
C ILE A 633 -5.38 9.82 -12.78
N ASP A 634 -5.92 9.15 -11.77
CA ASP A 634 -7.19 8.42 -11.85
C ASP A 634 -8.37 9.35 -12.15
N LEU A 635 -8.44 10.51 -11.51
CA LEU A 635 -9.46 11.51 -11.79
C LEU A 635 -9.32 12.10 -13.19
N LYS A 636 -8.10 12.30 -13.68
CA LYS A 636 -7.87 12.81 -15.04
C LYS A 636 -8.37 11.83 -16.09
N PHE A 637 -8.11 10.54 -15.91
CA PHE A 637 -8.68 9.48 -16.76
C PHE A 637 -10.20 9.46 -16.67
N ALA A 638 -10.76 9.40 -15.46
CA ALA A 638 -12.20 9.34 -15.27
C ALA A 638 -12.94 10.55 -15.88
N LYS A 639 -12.34 11.74 -15.79
CA LYS A 639 -12.86 12.96 -16.42
C LYS A 639 -12.74 12.93 -17.94
N ARG A 640 -11.60 12.47 -18.48
CA ARG A 640 -11.37 12.35 -19.94
C ARG A 640 -12.32 11.34 -20.57
N LEU A 641 -12.56 10.23 -19.90
CA LEU A 641 -13.43 9.14 -20.35
C LEU A 641 -14.89 9.32 -19.92
N ASN A 642 -15.19 10.38 -19.17
CA ASN A 642 -16.52 10.73 -18.68
C ASN A 642 -17.20 9.52 -18.00
N ALA A 643 -16.43 8.88 -17.11
CA ALA A 643 -16.79 7.64 -16.43
C ALA A 643 -17.96 7.84 -15.47
N THR A 644 -18.92 6.91 -15.49
CA THR A 644 -20.01 6.83 -14.51
C THR A 644 -19.59 6.05 -13.27
N ALA A 645 -18.70 5.06 -13.45
CA ALA A 645 -18.17 4.23 -12.39
C ALA A 645 -16.65 4.06 -12.49
N LYS A 646 -16.01 3.87 -11.34
CA LYS A 646 -14.56 3.63 -11.23
C LYS A 646 -14.32 2.47 -10.29
N TYR A 647 -13.42 1.58 -10.70
CA TYR A 647 -12.99 0.45 -9.89
C TYR A 647 -11.48 0.31 -9.93
N TYR A 648 -10.94 -0.35 -8.90
CA TYR A 648 -9.51 -0.52 -8.69
C TYR A 648 -9.23 -2.01 -8.46
N ALA A 649 -8.31 -2.58 -9.24
CA ALA A 649 -7.87 -3.97 -9.12
C ALA A 649 -6.39 -4.03 -8.73
N ASP A 650 -6.09 -4.78 -7.68
CA ASP A 650 -4.72 -4.96 -7.21
C ASP A 650 -3.94 -5.91 -8.10
N GLY A 651 -3.10 -5.38 -8.99
CA GLY A 651 -2.21 -6.19 -9.82
C GLY A 651 -0.89 -6.57 -9.13
N HIS A 652 -0.67 -6.19 -7.86
CA HIS A 652 0.59 -6.45 -7.17
C HIS A 652 0.88 -7.94 -6.98
N HIS A 653 2.09 -8.30 -7.38
CA HIS A 653 2.71 -9.60 -7.14
C HIS A 653 4.18 -9.39 -6.80
N SER A 654 4.76 -10.31 -6.04
CA SER A 654 6.20 -10.32 -5.71
C SER A 654 7.09 -10.05 -6.93
N VAL A 655 8.21 -9.37 -6.71
CA VAL A 655 9.31 -9.18 -7.68
C VAL A 655 9.74 -10.52 -8.29
N ALA A 656 9.52 -11.64 -7.61
CA ALA A 656 9.79 -12.96 -8.16
C ALA A 656 9.00 -13.29 -9.45
N THR A 657 7.95 -12.52 -9.75
CA THR A 657 7.16 -12.64 -10.98
C THR A 657 7.58 -11.66 -12.10
N SER A 658 8.55 -10.79 -11.82
CA SER A 658 9.19 -9.84 -12.77
C SER A 658 10.37 -10.48 -13.50
N ASN A 659 10.99 -9.76 -14.44
CA ASN A 659 12.27 -10.13 -15.06
C ASN A 659 13.45 -10.14 -14.10
N HIS A 660 13.29 -9.57 -12.92
CA HIS A 660 14.34 -9.62 -11.91
C HIS A 660 14.35 -10.96 -11.16
N GLU A 661 13.25 -11.72 -11.14
CA GLU A 661 13.08 -13.05 -10.49
C GLU A 661 13.32 -13.12 -8.98
N THR A 662 14.10 -12.20 -8.41
CA THR A 662 14.38 -12.11 -6.99
C THR A 662 14.56 -10.66 -6.57
N LEU A 663 14.24 -10.38 -5.30
CA LEU A 663 14.47 -9.06 -4.72
C LEU A 663 15.95 -8.68 -4.65
N ILE A 664 16.84 -9.68 -4.52
CA ILE A 664 18.30 -9.49 -4.50
C ILE A 664 18.78 -8.99 -5.86
N ASP A 665 18.33 -9.61 -6.95
CA ASP A 665 18.73 -9.22 -8.31
C ASP A 665 18.17 -7.86 -8.69
N PHE A 666 16.91 -7.57 -8.32
CA PHE A 666 16.33 -6.22 -8.42
C PHE A 666 17.20 -5.17 -7.73
N THR A 667 17.51 -5.40 -6.46
CA THR A 667 18.36 -4.51 -5.65
C THR A 667 19.72 -4.30 -6.29
N GLN A 668 20.40 -5.38 -6.70
CA GLN A 668 21.70 -5.27 -7.35
C GLN A 668 21.66 -4.51 -8.69
N HIS A 669 20.58 -4.68 -9.47
CA HIS A 669 20.39 -3.95 -10.72
C HIS A 669 20.22 -2.46 -10.46
N SER A 670 19.39 -2.07 -9.49
CA SER A 670 19.19 -0.65 -9.14
C SER A 670 20.50 0.05 -8.73
N ILE A 671 21.34 -0.60 -7.93
CA ILE A 671 22.63 -0.05 -7.45
C ILE A 671 23.64 0.09 -8.59
N LYS A 672 23.70 -0.89 -9.49
CA LYS A 672 24.67 -0.92 -10.60
C LYS A 672 24.23 -0.05 -11.78
N TYR A 673 22.97 0.40 -11.80
CA TYR A 673 22.42 1.15 -12.90
C TYR A 673 23.14 2.51 -13.05
N PRO A 674 23.44 2.95 -14.29
CA PRO A 674 24.10 4.24 -14.50
C PRO A 674 23.19 5.41 -14.05
N LYS A 675 23.71 6.29 -13.19
CA LYS A 675 23.04 7.55 -12.89
C LYS A 675 22.80 8.36 -14.16
N ARG A 676 21.68 9.10 -14.19
CA ARG A 676 21.34 10.03 -15.28
C ARG A 676 22.51 10.98 -15.56
N CYS A 677 22.86 11.16 -16.83
CA CYS A 677 23.90 12.11 -17.21
C CYS A 677 23.46 13.55 -16.92
N ARG A 678 24.39 14.44 -16.55
CA ARG A 678 24.04 15.85 -16.26
C ARG A 678 23.61 16.64 -17.50
N ASN A 679 24.16 16.30 -18.67
CA ASN A 679 23.88 16.99 -19.92
C ASN A 679 22.98 16.11 -20.81
N PRO A 680 21.73 16.54 -21.11
CA PRO A 680 20.81 15.81 -21.98
C PRO A 680 21.33 15.54 -23.39
N ARG A 681 22.25 16.36 -23.89
CA ARG A 681 22.81 16.23 -25.25
C ARG A 681 24.10 15.40 -25.30
N ARG A 682 24.66 14.98 -24.15
CA ARG A 682 25.95 14.26 -24.11
C ARG A 682 25.95 13.15 -23.05
N HIS A 683 25.79 11.91 -23.52
CA HIS A 683 25.76 10.72 -22.67
C HIS A 683 27.09 9.97 -22.64
N VAL A 684 27.62 9.78 -21.43
CA VAL A 684 28.84 9.00 -21.15
C VAL A 684 28.55 7.60 -20.59
N CYS A 685 27.30 7.32 -20.26
CA CYS A 685 26.82 6.07 -19.65
C CYS A 685 26.70 4.88 -20.61
N LYS A 686 27.28 4.95 -21.81
CA LYS A 686 27.09 3.95 -22.89
C LYS A 686 27.72 2.59 -22.57
N HIS A 687 28.79 2.59 -21.78
CA HIS A 687 29.54 1.38 -21.47
C HIS A 687 29.87 1.30 -19.97
N GLN A 688 29.91 0.06 -19.45
CA GLN A 688 30.37 -0.25 -18.11
C GLN A 688 31.54 -1.25 -18.14
N LYS A 689 32.27 -1.35 -17.03
CA LYS A 689 33.32 -2.36 -16.85
C LYS A 689 32.77 -3.52 -16.03
N LYS A 690 32.81 -4.75 -16.57
CA LYS A 690 32.38 -5.98 -15.90
C LYS A 690 33.58 -6.91 -15.68
N GLY A 691 33.69 -7.51 -14.50
CA GLY A 691 34.76 -8.43 -14.13
C GLY A 691 35.53 -8.02 -12.87
N ALA A 692 36.38 -8.91 -12.36
CA ALA A 692 37.14 -8.69 -11.14
C ALA A 692 38.23 -7.63 -11.34
N LYS A 693 37.98 -6.42 -10.80
CA LYS A 693 38.92 -5.30 -10.82
C LYS A 693 40.28 -5.68 -10.24
N TRP A 694 40.27 -6.46 -9.15
CA TRP A 694 41.48 -6.90 -8.43
C TRP A 694 42.30 -7.95 -9.20
N LEU A 695 41.69 -8.64 -10.17
CA LEU A 695 42.38 -9.59 -11.06
C LEU A 695 42.80 -8.94 -12.40
N GLY A 696 42.53 -7.65 -12.63
CA GLY A 696 42.80 -6.98 -13.91
C GLY A 696 41.94 -7.48 -15.08
N LEU A 697 40.96 -8.36 -14.85
CA LEU A 697 40.11 -9.00 -15.87
C LEU A 697 38.82 -8.21 -16.16
N GLN A 698 38.92 -6.88 -16.26
CA GLN A 698 37.75 -6.05 -16.57
C GLN A 698 37.56 -5.92 -18.08
N ARG A 699 36.40 -6.35 -18.58
CA ARG A 699 35.97 -6.11 -19.96
C ARG A 699 34.97 -4.95 -20.02
N LYS A 700 35.04 -4.18 -21.11
CA LYS A 700 34.07 -3.14 -21.44
C LYS A 700 32.84 -3.81 -22.05
N ILE A 701 31.66 -3.54 -21.51
CA ILE A 701 30.38 -4.04 -22.00
C ILE A 701 29.43 -2.87 -22.23
N ASP A 702 28.46 -3.04 -23.14
CA ASP A 702 27.40 -2.06 -23.35
C ASP A 702 26.45 -2.07 -22.16
N THR A 703 26.14 -0.89 -21.62
CA THR A 703 25.40 -0.78 -20.36
C THR A 703 24.00 -1.36 -20.43
N TYR A 704 23.31 -1.29 -21.58
CA TYR A 704 21.96 -1.86 -21.69
C TYR A 704 21.93 -3.38 -21.51
N THR A 705 23.05 -4.08 -21.74
CA THR A 705 23.15 -5.54 -21.58
C THR A 705 23.17 -5.99 -20.11
N THR A 706 23.22 -5.05 -19.17
CA THR A 706 23.10 -5.35 -17.73
C THR A 706 21.67 -5.23 -17.22
N GLN A 707 20.71 -4.87 -18.07
CA GLN A 707 19.29 -4.80 -17.70
C GLN A 707 18.64 -6.18 -17.77
N PRO A 708 17.54 -6.39 -17.02
CA PRO A 708 16.80 -7.66 -17.02
C PRO A 708 15.93 -7.78 -18.28
N LEU A 709 16.56 -8.13 -19.40
CA LEU A 709 15.92 -8.19 -20.72
C LEU A 709 15.27 -9.54 -21.03
N GLU A 710 15.52 -10.57 -20.21
CA GLU A 710 14.92 -11.89 -20.41
C GLU A 710 13.53 -11.93 -19.77
N PRO A 711 12.45 -12.21 -20.55
CA PRO A 711 11.10 -12.19 -20.02
C PRO A 711 10.81 -13.36 -19.08
N ASN A 712 10.37 -13.08 -17.86
CA ASN A 712 9.83 -14.08 -16.93
C ASN A 712 8.39 -14.46 -17.32
N VAL A 713 8.26 -15.34 -18.31
CA VAL A 713 6.95 -15.82 -18.83
C VAL A 713 6.13 -16.55 -17.77
N LYS A 714 6.78 -17.28 -16.85
CA LYS A 714 6.09 -17.97 -15.76
C LYS A 714 5.42 -16.98 -14.82
N GLY A 715 6.16 -15.96 -14.38
CA GLY A 715 5.65 -14.87 -13.56
C GLY A 715 4.56 -14.05 -14.25
N PHE A 716 4.69 -13.83 -15.56
CA PHE A 716 3.65 -13.21 -16.38
C PHE A 716 2.34 -14.01 -16.36
N ASN A 717 2.41 -15.31 -16.63
CA ASN A 717 1.24 -16.18 -16.67
C ASN A 717 0.58 -16.33 -15.28
N GLU A 718 1.38 -16.32 -14.21
CA GLU A 718 0.83 -16.30 -12.86
C GLU A 718 -0.01 -15.03 -12.61
N ARG A 719 0.48 -13.86 -13.01
CA ARG A 719 -0.26 -12.59 -12.91
C ARG A 719 -1.54 -12.63 -13.75
N ARG A 720 -1.47 -13.15 -14.98
CA ARG A 720 -2.65 -13.32 -15.85
C ARG A 720 -3.70 -14.26 -15.26
N GLU A 721 -3.30 -15.38 -14.66
CA GLU A 721 -4.24 -16.31 -14.03
C GLU A 721 -4.92 -15.69 -12.80
N ASN A 722 -4.18 -14.93 -12.00
CA ASN A 722 -4.75 -14.15 -10.91
C ASN A 722 -5.72 -13.06 -11.43
N GLY A 723 -5.37 -12.43 -12.56
CA GLY A 723 -6.24 -11.51 -13.29
C GLY A 723 -7.57 -12.12 -13.72
N ARG A 724 -7.59 -13.40 -14.13
CA ARG A 724 -8.85 -14.10 -14.44
C ARG A 724 -9.75 -14.23 -13.21
N ILE A 725 -9.17 -14.49 -12.04
CA ILE A 725 -9.94 -14.52 -10.80
C ILE A 725 -10.57 -13.14 -10.53
N ALA A 726 -9.81 -12.06 -10.69
CA ALA A 726 -10.35 -10.70 -10.59
C ALA A 726 -11.40 -10.36 -11.66
N GLY A 727 -11.24 -10.83 -12.90
CA GLY A 727 -12.25 -10.63 -13.95
C GLY A 727 -13.58 -11.28 -13.61
N ARG A 728 -13.56 -12.47 -13.01
CA ARG A 728 -14.76 -13.13 -12.47
C ARG A 728 -15.40 -12.34 -11.32
N ASN A 729 -14.60 -11.64 -10.53
CA ASN A 729 -15.09 -10.78 -9.44
C ASN A 729 -15.61 -9.43 -9.94
N LEU A 730 -14.99 -8.85 -10.97
CA LEU A 730 -15.51 -7.68 -11.67
C LEU A 730 -16.89 -8.00 -12.28
N LEU A 731 -17.00 -9.12 -12.98
CA LEU A 731 -18.27 -9.56 -13.56
C LEU A 731 -19.37 -9.71 -12.51
N GLN A 732 -19.05 -10.25 -11.33
CA GLN A 732 -19.99 -10.33 -10.20
C GLN A 732 -20.45 -8.95 -9.71
N LEU A 733 -19.54 -7.98 -9.68
CA LEU A 733 -19.82 -6.62 -9.26
C LEU A 733 -20.73 -5.92 -10.28
N LEU A 734 -20.40 -6.02 -11.57
CA LEU A 734 -21.21 -5.44 -12.65
C LEU A 734 -22.57 -6.11 -12.80
N ASN A 735 -22.73 -7.33 -12.27
CA ASN A 735 -23.98 -8.07 -12.28
C ASN A 735 -24.57 -8.24 -10.86
N GLU A 736 -24.35 -7.25 -9.98
CA GLU A 736 -25.03 -7.13 -8.68
C GLU A 736 -26.55 -7.04 -8.82
N ILE A 737 -27.02 -6.57 -9.97
CA ILE A 737 -28.38 -6.75 -10.44
C ILE A 737 -28.33 -7.84 -11.53
N PRO A 738 -29.21 -8.85 -11.52
CA PRO A 738 -29.03 -10.04 -12.37
C PRO A 738 -28.92 -9.76 -13.89
N SER A 739 -27.73 -10.00 -14.45
CA SER A 739 -27.44 -10.09 -15.90
C SER A 739 -27.67 -8.78 -16.66
N LYS A 740 -26.80 -7.80 -16.44
CA LYS A 740 -26.95 -6.46 -17.02
C LYS A 740 -25.67 -5.82 -17.59
N SER A 741 -24.48 -6.40 -17.41
CA SER A 741 -23.22 -5.78 -17.87
C SER A 741 -23.01 -5.74 -19.40
N ASP A 742 -23.89 -6.37 -20.19
CA ASP A 742 -23.65 -6.59 -21.63
C ASP A 742 -23.68 -5.28 -22.45
N ASN A 743 -24.37 -4.25 -21.97
CA ASN A 743 -24.43 -2.92 -22.61
C ASN A 743 -23.40 -1.92 -22.06
N ASP A 744 -22.70 -2.27 -20.98
CA ASP A 744 -21.67 -1.41 -20.40
C ASP A 744 -20.44 -1.30 -21.30
N THR A 745 -19.69 -0.21 -21.12
CA THR A 745 -18.39 -0.01 -21.78
C THR A 745 -17.27 0.04 -20.74
N LEU A 746 -16.32 -0.88 -20.87
CA LEU A 746 -15.16 -1.00 -20.01
C LEU A 746 -13.92 -0.33 -20.63
N PHE A 747 -13.33 0.57 -19.85
CA PHE A 747 -12.01 1.14 -20.09
C PHE A 747 -11.04 0.60 -19.04
N ILE A 748 -9.83 0.24 -19.45
CA ILE A 748 -8.81 -0.29 -18.53
C ILE A 748 -7.56 0.59 -18.61
N VAL A 749 -7.07 1.02 -17.44
CA VAL A 749 -5.78 1.67 -17.28
C VAL A 749 -4.88 0.74 -16.49
N ALA A 750 -3.88 0.16 -17.14
CA ALA A 750 -2.99 -0.82 -16.54
C ALA A 750 -1.56 -0.28 -16.46
N HIS A 751 -0.94 -0.40 -15.29
CA HIS A 751 0.43 0.04 -15.07
C HIS A 751 1.37 -1.13 -14.74
N SER A 752 2.57 -1.14 -15.30
CA SER A 752 3.65 -2.07 -14.88
C SER A 752 3.21 -3.54 -14.93
N MET A 753 3.34 -4.27 -13.83
CA MET A 753 2.89 -5.66 -13.69
C MET A 753 1.40 -5.85 -13.90
N GLY A 754 0.61 -4.80 -13.68
CA GLY A 754 -0.83 -4.77 -13.86
C GLY A 754 -1.27 -5.03 -15.30
N TYR A 755 -0.39 -4.87 -16.30
CA TYR A 755 -0.69 -5.26 -17.68
C TYR A 755 -1.04 -6.75 -17.81
N ALA A 756 -0.18 -7.64 -17.28
CA ALA A 756 -0.41 -9.09 -17.35
C ALA A 756 -1.70 -9.48 -16.61
N TYR A 757 -1.95 -8.83 -15.47
CA TYR A 757 -3.16 -9.00 -14.67
C TYR A 757 -4.41 -8.54 -15.42
N ALA A 758 -4.35 -7.37 -16.06
CA ALA A 758 -5.42 -6.83 -16.88
C ALA A 758 -5.78 -7.75 -18.05
N LEU A 759 -4.80 -8.37 -18.73
CA LEU A 759 -5.08 -9.37 -19.76
C LEU A 759 -5.89 -10.56 -19.21
N GLY A 760 -5.65 -10.96 -17.96
CA GLY A 760 -6.44 -11.99 -17.29
C GLY A 760 -7.89 -11.56 -17.06
N ILE A 761 -8.10 -10.30 -16.66
CA ILE A 761 -9.44 -9.72 -16.53
C ILE A 761 -10.13 -9.71 -17.90
N ILE A 762 -9.44 -9.24 -18.94
CA ILE A 762 -9.95 -9.18 -20.32
C ILE A 762 -10.37 -10.57 -20.81
N ASP A 763 -9.57 -11.61 -20.56
CA ASP A 763 -9.91 -12.99 -20.92
C ASP A 763 -11.28 -13.42 -20.39
N GLU A 764 -11.65 -12.98 -19.18
CA GLU A 764 -12.93 -13.32 -18.55
C GLU A 764 -14.08 -12.40 -18.96
N MET A 765 -13.78 -11.16 -19.38
CA MET A 765 -14.78 -10.17 -19.76
C MET A 765 -15.21 -10.28 -21.24
N ARG A 766 -14.42 -10.96 -22.09
CA ARG A 766 -14.74 -11.17 -23.51
C ARG A 766 -16.16 -11.70 -23.71
N GLY A 767 -16.92 -11.00 -24.55
CA GLY A 767 -18.30 -11.35 -24.91
C GLY A 767 -19.35 -11.10 -23.81
N LYS A 768 -18.99 -10.34 -22.75
CA LYS A 768 -19.88 -10.01 -21.61
C LYS A 768 -19.95 -8.51 -21.31
N ILE A 769 -19.21 -7.70 -22.06
CA ILE A 769 -19.12 -6.24 -21.95
C ILE A 769 -18.53 -5.67 -23.25
N ASN A 770 -18.77 -4.39 -23.52
CA ASN A 770 -18.12 -3.67 -24.62
C ASN A 770 -16.77 -3.11 -24.16
N PHE A 771 -15.74 -3.20 -25.00
CA PHE A 771 -14.41 -2.71 -24.68
C PHE A 771 -14.17 -1.36 -25.35
N GLY A 772 -14.07 -0.30 -24.55
CA GLY A 772 -13.86 1.07 -25.02
C GLY A 772 -12.38 1.35 -25.29
N GLY A 773 -11.57 1.42 -24.24
CA GLY A 773 -10.15 1.79 -24.35
C GLY A 773 -9.24 1.01 -23.41
N PHE A 774 -8.07 0.59 -23.90
CA PHE A 774 -7.04 -0.05 -23.09
C PHE A 774 -5.74 0.76 -23.09
N TYR A 775 -5.42 1.37 -21.95
CA TYR A 775 -4.27 2.25 -21.77
C TYR A 775 -3.19 1.53 -20.95
N ILE A 776 -2.12 1.15 -21.62
CA ILE A 776 -1.02 0.34 -21.08
C ILE A 776 0.15 1.27 -20.76
N ILE A 777 0.51 1.41 -19.48
CA ILE A 777 1.55 2.35 -19.02
C ILE A 777 2.71 1.57 -18.42
N ALA A 778 3.92 1.81 -18.92
CA ALA A 778 5.17 1.23 -18.42
C ALA A 778 5.12 -0.30 -18.19
N ALA A 779 4.47 -1.06 -19.07
CA ALA A 779 4.17 -2.46 -18.86
C ALA A 779 5.40 -3.36 -18.67
N GLU A 780 5.33 -4.23 -17.67
CA GLU A 780 6.32 -5.28 -17.42
C GLU A 780 6.03 -6.48 -18.32
N ASN A 781 7.03 -6.91 -19.09
CA ASN A 781 6.98 -8.09 -19.98
C ASN A 781 5.87 -8.03 -21.01
N ALA A 782 5.65 -6.86 -21.60
CA ALA A 782 4.55 -6.64 -22.53
C ALA A 782 4.55 -7.66 -23.69
N GLU A 783 5.73 -8.07 -24.18
CA GLU A 783 5.89 -9.05 -25.26
C GLU A 783 5.42 -10.48 -24.91
N SER A 784 5.26 -10.81 -23.62
CA SER A 784 4.82 -12.14 -23.18
C SER A 784 3.30 -12.35 -23.31
N GLY A 785 2.53 -11.28 -23.53
CA GLY A 785 1.09 -11.34 -23.71
C GLY A 785 0.63 -10.53 -24.92
N GLU A 786 -0.50 -10.95 -25.49
CA GLU A 786 -1.05 -10.41 -26.73
C GLU A 786 -2.35 -9.66 -26.47
N VAL A 787 -2.50 -8.51 -27.12
CA VAL A 787 -3.76 -7.76 -27.23
C VAL A 787 -4.37 -8.01 -28.61
N ASP A 788 -5.70 -8.01 -28.70
CA ASP A 788 -6.41 -8.02 -29.97
C ASP A 788 -6.99 -6.63 -30.22
N GLU A 789 -6.40 -5.87 -31.16
CA GLU A 789 -6.85 -4.51 -31.49
C GLU A 789 -8.29 -4.47 -32.01
N ASN A 790 -8.84 -5.58 -32.55
CA ASN A 790 -10.20 -5.60 -33.08
C ASN A 790 -11.28 -5.65 -31.99
N GLU A 791 -10.90 -6.01 -30.76
CA GLU A 791 -11.83 -6.08 -29.64
C GLU A 791 -12.10 -4.70 -29.02
N TRP A 792 -11.26 -3.68 -29.30
CA TRP A 792 -11.26 -2.39 -28.61
C TRP A 792 -11.51 -1.23 -29.59
N GLU A 793 -12.12 -0.15 -29.12
CA GLU A 793 -12.17 1.10 -29.92
C GLU A 793 -10.79 1.76 -30.01
N GLU A 794 -10.01 1.72 -28.92
CA GLU A 794 -8.63 2.19 -28.91
C GLU A 794 -7.73 1.42 -27.93
N ILE A 795 -6.45 1.25 -28.31
CA ILE A 795 -5.41 0.73 -27.43
C ILE A 795 -4.17 1.62 -27.57
N TRP A 796 -3.61 2.06 -26.44
CA TRP A 796 -2.37 2.84 -26.42
C TRP A 796 -1.38 2.26 -25.43
N GLN A 797 -0.11 2.20 -25.84
CA GLN A 797 1.01 1.86 -24.97
C GLN A 797 1.91 3.08 -24.74
N PHE A 798 2.04 3.50 -23.48
CA PHE A 798 2.91 4.58 -23.03
C PHE A 798 4.12 4.04 -22.28
N GLY A 799 5.32 4.55 -22.56
CA GLY A 799 6.54 4.08 -21.87
C GLY A 799 7.83 4.80 -22.28
N SER A 800 8.98 4.32 -21.80
CA SER A 800 10.29 4.75 -22.30
C SER A 800 10.59 4.18 -23.69
N ASP A 801 11.24 4.96 -24.57
CA ASP A 801 11.74 4.44 -25.85
C ASP A 801 13.04 3.64 -25.63
N PHE A 802 12.90 2.33 -25.45
CA PHE A 802 14.03 1.45 -25.22
C PHE A 802 14.96 1.37 -26.44
N GLU A 803 14.40 1.25 -27.64
CA GLU A 803 15.17 1.02 -28.87
C GLU A 803 15.99 2.26 -29.25
N ALA A 804 15.43 3.46 -29.11
CA ALA A 804 16.16 4.70 -29.38
C ALA A 804 17.31 4.95 -28.39
N HIS A 805 17.13 4.58 -27.12
CA HIS A 805 18.05 4.94 -26.04
C HIS A 805 19.07 3.86 -25.66
N LYS A 806 18.84 2.58 -25.96
CA LYS A 806 19.70 1.47 -25.48
C LYS A 806 21.18 1.58 -25.83
N LYS A 807 21.54 2.21 -26.94
CA LYS A 807 22.96 2.45 -27.32
C LYS A 807 23.42 3.89 -27.09
N SER A 808 22.49 4.84 -27.10
CA SER A 808 22.79 6.28 -27.09
C SER A 808 22.79 6.85 -25.67
N ALA A 809 21.79 6.50 -24.86
CA ALA A 809 21.53 7.04 -23.53
C ALA A 809 20.96 5.97 -22.56
N PRO A 810 21.70 4.88 -22.24
CA PRO A 810 21.19 3.82 -21.37
C PRO A 810 20.71 4.25 -19.99
N CYS A 811 21.14 5.42 -19.49
CA CYS A 811 20.73 5.96 -18.19
C CYS A 811 19.31 6.55 -18.16
N LEU A 812 18.64 6.63 -19.31
CA LEU A 812 17.26 7.12 -19.44
C LEU A 812 16.24 5.99 -19.54
N LEU A 813 16.70 4.74 -19.64
CA LEU A 813 15.84 3.58 -19.79
C LEU A 813 15.06 3.29 -18.51
N ASP A 814 13.85 2.77 -18.65
CA ASP A 814 13.18 2.09 -17.54
C ASP A 814 14.02 0.88 -17.11
N GLY A 815 14.44 0.90 -15.84
CA GLY A 815 15.26 -0.17 -15.27
C GLY A 815 14.49 -1.14 -14.40
N ILE A 816 13.23 -0.83 -14.08
CA ILE A 816 12.29 -1.73 -13.40
C ILE A 816 11.67 -2.69 -14.42
N ALA A 817 11.20 -2.13 -15.52
CA ALA A 817 10.55 -2.86 -16.60
C ALA A 817 11.11 -2.37 -17.93
N PRO A 818 12.18 -2.98 -18.47
CA PRO A 818 12.66 -2.65 -19.80
C PRO A 818 11.53 -2.74 -20.84
N GLN A 819 11.19 -1.60 -21.43
CA GLN A 819 9.94 -1.43 -22.16
C GLN A 819 9.97 -2.13 -23.53
N THR A 820 9.20 -3.21 -23.66
CA THR A 820 8.95 -3.94 -24.91
C THR A 820 7.58 -3.59 -25.49
N LYS A 821 7.34 -3.87 -26.77
CA LYS A 821 6.01 -3.67 -27.38
C LYS A 821 5.07 -4.80 -26.95
N ALA A 822 3.84 -4.47 -26.56
CA ALA A 822 2.80 -5.48 -26.37
C ALA A 822 2.60 -6.30 -27.67
N ALA A 823 2.53 -7.64 -27.56
CA ALA A 823 2.24 -8.46 -28.74
C ALA A 823 0.84 -8.14 -29.27
N GLY A 824 0.62 -8.23 -30.59
CA GLY A 824 -0.64 -7.85 -31.23
C GLY A 824 -0.86 -6.35 -31.43
N LEU A 825 -0.13 -5.47 -30.72
CA LEU A 825 -0.28 -4.01 -30.87
C LEU A 825 0.47 -3.45 -32.08
N SER A 826 -0.15 -2.54 -32.81
CA SER A 826 0.48 -1.74 -33.88
C SER A 826 1.63 -0.88 -33.34
N PRO A 827 2.79 -0.80 -34.03
CA PRO A 827 3.86 0.11 -33.63
C PRO A 827 3.46 1.59 -33.57
N ARG A 828 2.39 1.99 -34.29
CA ARG A 828 1.87 3.36 -34.28
C ARG A 828 1.11 3.70 -33.00
N ASN A 829 0.69 2.68 -32.25
CA ASN A 829 -0.06 2.82 -31.01
C ASN A 829 0.88 2.84 -29.78
N ARG A 830 2.17 3.10 -30.00
CA ARG A 830 3.17 3.29 -28.96
C ARG A 830 3.58 4.75 -28.90
N VAL A 831 3.56 5.31 -27.70
CA VAL A 831 3.95 6.69 -27.44
C VAL A 831 4.97 6.73 -26.31
N TYR A 832 6.03 7.50 -26.52
CA TYR A 832 7.15 7.52 -25.59
C TYR A 832 7.18 8.80 -24.79
N ILE A 833 7.77 8.73 -23.58
CA ILE A 833 8.02 9.91 -22.74
C ILE A 833 8.75 10.98 -23.58
N PRO A 834 8.19 12.20 -23.74
CA PRO A 834 8.81 13.26 -24.52
C PRO A 834 10.20 13.66 -23.99
N GLU A 835 11.16 13.93 -24.89
CA GLU A 835 12.55 14.28 -24.51
C GLU A 835 12.64 15.51 -23.60
N GLN A 836 11.70 16.45 -23.69
CA GLN A 836 11.61 17.61 -22.81
C GLN A 836 11.42 17.24 -21.32
N TYR A 837 10.88 16.05 -21.05
CA TYR A 837 10.74 15.49 -19.70
C TYR A 837 11.97 14.67 -19.28
N TYR A 838 13.17 15.06 -19.70
CA TYR A 838 14.44 14.41 -19.35
C TYR A 838 14.60 14.03 -17.87
N LYS A 839 14.12 14.88 -16.96
CA LYS A 839 14.17 14.64 -15.51
C LYS A 839 13.21 13.55 -15.00
N ARG A 840 12.31 13.06 -15.86
CA ARG A 840 11.35 11.98 -15.60
C ARG A 840 11.76 10.67 -16.27
N MET A 841 13.01 10.55 -16.72
CA MET A 841 13.53 9.34 -17.39
C MET A 841 14.72 8.73 -16.64
N GLY A 842 14.69 7.43 -16.34
CA GLY A 842 15.75 6.72 -15.63
C GLY A 842 15.23 5.44 -14.99
N PHE A 843 16.05 4.78 -14.16
CA PHE A 843 15.75 3.48 -13.58
C PHE A 843 14.35 3.42 -12.98
N PHE A 844 14.06 4.30 -12.03
CA PHE A 844 12.77 4.40 -11.35
C PHE A 844 11.85 5.44 -12.01
N ASP A 845 12.40 6.61 -12.35
CA ASP A 845 11.63 7.74 -12.88
C ASP A 845 10.82 7.43 -14.15
N SER A 846 11.37 6.62 -15.07
CA SER A 846 10.67 6.22 -16.30
C SER A 846 9.47 5.30 -16.02
N HIS A 847 9.48 4.64 -14.87
CA HIS A 847 8.46 3.67 -14.48
C HIS A 847 7.41 4.27 -13.53
N PHE A 848 7.69 5.43 -12.94
CA PHE A 848 6.83 5.99 -11.91
C PHE A 848 5.55 6.60 -12.50
N ILE A 849 4.37 6.11 -12.08
CA ILE A 849 3.07 6.51 -12.63
C ILE A 849 2.81 8.03 -12.55
N GLY A 850 3.27 8.69 -11.48
CA GLY A 850 3.12 10.14 -11.30
C GLY A 850 3.80 10.99 -12.38
N HIS A 851 4.71 10.41 -13.15
CA HIS A 851 5.37 11.09 -14.26
C HIS A 851 4.61 11.04 -15.58
N TYR A 852 3.54 10.26 -15.68
CA TYR A 852 2.77 10.05 -16.92
C TYR A 852 1.63 11.04 -17.15
N THR A 853 1.48 12.10 -16.35
CA THR A 853 0.39 13.09 -16.55
C THR A 853 0.45 13.80 -17.90
N TRP A 854 1.59 13.77 -18.61
CA TRP A 854 1.75 14.38 -19.93
C TRP A 854 0.90 13.73 -21.02
N ILE A 855 0.39 12.51 -20.82
CA ILE A 855 -0.48 11.84 -21.79
C ILE A 855 -1.77 12.62 -22.04
N PHE A 856 -2.23 13.40 -21.05
CA PHE A 856 -3.42 14.23 -21.17
C PHE A 856 -3.17 15.53 -21.94
N ASP A 857 -1.90 15.91 -22.13
CA ASP A 857 -1.47 17.10 -22.85
C ASP A 857 -1.24 16.82 -24.34
N ILE A 858 -1.34 15.56 -24.77
CA ILE A 858 -1.23 15.16 -26.18
C ILE A 858 -2.37 15.83 -26.97
N PRO A 859 -2.11 16.50 -28.11
CA PRO A 859 -3.16 17.09 -28.94
C PRO A 859 -4.07 16.05 -29.62
N LYS A 860 -5.33 16.41 -29.87
CA LYS A 860 -6.38 15.52 -30.43
C LYS A 860 -5.99 14.75 -31.70
N ASN A 861 -5.13 15.31 -32.53
CA ASN A 861 -4.75 14.73 -33.82
C ASN A 861 -3.39 14.00 -33.78
N GLU A 862 -2.80 13.84 -32.60
CA GLU A 862 -1.52 13.16 -32.42
C GLU A 862 -1.71 11.74 -31.85
N SER A 863 -0.76 10.85 -32.18
CA SER A 863 -0.72 9.50 -31.63
C SER A 863 -0.63 9.55 -30.10
N GLY A 864 -1.44 8.75 -29.41
CA GLY A 864 -1.53 8.70 -27.95
C GLY A 864 -2.61 9.58 -27.35
N TYR A 865 -3.32 10.36 -28.16
CA TYR A 865 -4.45 11.12 -27.65
C TYR A 865 -5.53 10.18 -27.11
N ILE A 866 -5.81 10.32 -25.82
CA ILE A 866 -6.94 9.66 -25.18
C ILE A 866 -8.21 10.43 -25.56
N GLU A 867 -9.12 9.77 -26.27
CA GLU A 867 -10.34 10.40 -26.75
C GLU A 867 -11.21 10.91 -25.60
N GLN A 868 -11.75 12.13 -25.77
CA GLN A 868 -12.73 12.67 -24.84
C GLN A 868 -14.08 12.04 -25.14
N ARG A 869 -14.68 11.40 -24.14
CA ARG A 869 -15.99 10.74 -24.24
C ARG A 869 -17.11 11.57 -23.62
#